data_AF-A0A920YGN1-F1
#
_entry.id   AF-A0A920YGN1-F1
#
_cell.length_a   1.000
_cell.length_b   1.000
_cell.length_c   1.000
_cell.angle_alpha   90.00
_cell.angle_beta   90.00
_cell.angle_gamma   90.00
#
_symmetry.space_group_name_H-M   'P 1'
#
loop_
_entity.id
_entity.type
_entity.pdbx_description
1 polymer ?
#
loop_
_entity_poly.entity_id
_entity_poly.type
_entity_poly.pdbx_seq_one_letter_code
_entity_poly.pdbx_strand_id
1 'polypeptide(L)'
;MSDLAYPIWRNALDIVTDSIEADEFREELPLLREDFGDDPDGVGMAYAGMLATMFITSAGLFAALQLPPKEVPAALAEIRETLTNLDFEKQRERLKREERRYYDRFAHFAALLFASLGSGMEALFNCYVAGDYDPQANPDDLIAEALEIAEDDLERAHRLITQAGAIALHSRPLWWRWQTEAYGPAAPWLLTIANLVEEYTGGKVPLGPVEEARATAERGIQRAREKVQDIMEEEEERAAEPEQPLPVPSPVDDLIEELIEQGEERLTSEQLELCRVHREEAIPALIDLATDEYLQMEGAPGGGYAPIHAVELLGKLKAVEAVPALIDIVADVDPEATISNAAIRALMRIGPPALEPVLAFMRYSWDVETKTALAEVIEAIGQEDERVYETLVSVWEEAAWEEGKCLLAYPLARIGGERAIPLLEEALEDPYLYDVLDYNEVAAALEELGVEVPPEPFGLELFDASDVETLAQSILSDISDPGYLMTLVETAPEEWRSHPDDLAHAYTDIEWIRVTNLIAVQAITLPPEVSVPLIVALLREAEGLSFEASTRDYPRWLRKTYAHLAECAGPDFQLHLVGILLSLKHYLSNDYDIADDPDRLLVAARELSPEDEQLRRLFGRAGALILHGRTFWPRWPAETDHPLSGWLKGLMEFRRSLERVGQIPLRPSPEMEPAELSAMLMDALAEEEPPPCVTELLDLLIAQGQDFLSPSQRRRFARQRALVIPYLIRIVQDKRYWLEDGPGEGWAAVLAVRLLGELKATQAADTLVSTVADSRPEDVIHDAALFSLMTIGRPVLPAVQAYFRYGRDIETKTSLAEVLGRIGQRSPDSFTFLRQVWEAADWSQNRRMVALAFGDLRDRRAIPLLQAALKDRAADALDLSYAHWALGRLGAPAPPLPVEESSRLRTPAPYNPRLIYDEFGEPLRLKYNAWGEPLCPDCGQPLVQDESGEWVHPPEPPARRATATGQRRHKRKRKRRR
;
A
#
# COMPACT_ATOMS: atom_id res chain seq x y z
N MET A 1 -23.82 -9.57 -65.19
CA MET A 1 -23.74 -10.84 -65.96
C MET A 1 -22.27 -11.24 -66.08
N SER A 2 -21.93 -12.44 -65.58
CA SER A 2 -20.64 -13.15 -65.61
C SER A 2 -19.42 -12.56 -64.88
N ASP A 3 -19.42 -12.58 -63.54
CA ASP A 3 -18.18 -12.73 -62.73
C ASP A 3 -18.45 -13.21 -61.29
N LEU A 4 -19.44 -14.09 -61.10
CA LEU A 4 -19.74 -14.76 -59.81
C LEU A 4 -19.27 -16.23 -59.83
N ALA A 5 -18.13 -16.50 -60.45
CA ALA A 5 -17.48 -17.81 -60.38
C ALA A 5 -16.45 -17.91 -59.25
N TYR A 6 -16.27 -16.82 -58.48
CA TYR A 6 -15.32 -16.77 -57.37
C TYR A 6 -16.06 -17.00 -56.04
N PRO A 7 -15.65 -17.99 -55.22
CA PRO A 7 -16.27 -18.24 -53.93
C PRO A 7 -16.17 -17.01 -53.01
N ILE A 8 -17.25 -16.67 -52.30
CA ILE A 8 -17.31 -15.48 -51.42
C ILE A 8 -16.19 -15.50 -50.37
N TRP A 9 -15.84 -16.67 -49.84
CA TRP A 9 -14.75 -16.81 -48.87
C TRP A 9 -13.38 -16.45 -49.44
N ARG A 10 -13.12 -16.69 -50.74
CA ARG A 10 -11.85 -16.30 -51.35
C ARG A 10 -11.73 -14.79 -51.50
N ASN A 11 -12.83 -14.08 -51.81
CA ASN A 11 -12.80 -12.61 -51.83
C ASN A 11 -12.43 -12.05 -50.44
N ALA A 12 -12.98 -12.61 -49.37
CA ALA A 12 -12.63 -12.19 -48.01
C ALA A 12 -11.15 -12.47 -47.70
N LEU A 13 -10.62 -13.62 -48.14
CA LEU A 13 -9.20 -13.96 -47.97
C LEU A 13 -8.26 -13.10 -48.82
N ASP A 14 -8.67 -12.73 -50.03
CA ASP A 14 -7.90 -11.84 -50.91
C ASP A 14 -7.80 -10.44 -50.29
N ILE A 15 -8.90 -9.92 -49.70
CA ILE A 15 -8.87 -8.63 -48.98
C ILE A 15 -7.83 -8.65 -47.85
N VAL A 16 -7.75 -9.73 -47.07
CA VAL A 16 -6.72 -9.86 -46.02
C VAL A 16 -5.31 -9.80 -46.61
N THR A 17 -5.10 -10.52 -47.73
CA THR A 17 -3.80 -10.57 -48.40
C THR A 17 -3.40 -9.21 -48.98
N ASP A 18 -4.38 -8.45 -49.47
CA ASP A 18 -4.17 -7.09 -49.98
C ASP A 18 -3.93 -6.11 -48.82
N SER A 19 -4.69 -6.19 -47.72
CA SER A 19 -4.57 -5.29 -46.57
C SER A 19 -3.24 -5.40 -45.82
N ILE A 20 -2.52 -6.53 -45.91
CA ILE A 20 -1.16 -6.61 -45.35
C ILE A 20 -0.11 -5.91 -46.22
N GLU A 21 -0.44 -5.50 -47.44
CA GLU A 21 0.51 -4.81 -48.32
C GLU A 21 0.96 -3.46 -47.73
N ALA A 22 2.21 -3.11 -48.01
CA ALA A 22 2.82 -1.89 -47.50
C ALA A 22 2.11 -0.59 -47.90
N ASP A 23 1.37 -0.60 -49.02
CA ASP A 23 0.65 0.58 -49.50
C ASP A 23 -0.69 0.74 -48.78
N GLU A 24 -1.46 -0.35 -48.62
CA GLU A 24 -2.72 -0.37 -47.84
C GLU A 24 -2.49 -0.03 -46.36
N PHE A 25 -1.49 -0.65 -45.72
CA PHE A 25 -1.15 -0.33 -44.32
C PHE A 25 -0.80 1.16 -44.14
N ARG A 26 -0.15 1.77 -45.13
CA ARG A 26 0.21 3.20 -45.07
C ARG A 26 -1.02 4.11 -45.15
N GLU A 27 -2.05 3.70 -45.88
CA GLU A 27 -3.30 4.46 -45.99
C GLU A 27 -4.11 4.41 -44.70
N GLU A 28 -4.10 3.29 -43.98
CA GLU A 28 -4.82 3.09 -42.71
C GLU A 28 -4.09 3.68 -41.48
N LEU A 29 -2.76 3.74 -41.52
CA LEU A 29 -1.93 4.18 -40.39
C LEU A 29 -2.33 5.54 -39.77
N PRO A 30 -2.73 6.59 -40.53
CA PRO A 30 -3.17 7.86 -39.95
C PRO A 30 -4.43 7.73 -39.09
N LEU A 31 -5.43 6.96 -39.53
CA LEU A 31 -6.68 6.75 -38.79
C LEU A 31 -6.42 5.98 -37.50
N LEU A 32 -5.65 4.91 -37.58
CA LEU A 32 -5.27 4.11 -36.41
C LEU A 32 -4.49 4.95 -35.37
N ARG A 33 -3.69 5.92 -35.81
CA ARG A 33 -2.95 6.80 -34.89
C ARG A 33 -3.82 7.90 -34.28
N GLU A 34 -4.97 8.21 -34.88
CA GLU A 34 -5.95 9.13 -34.29
C GLU A 34 -6.64 8.46 -33.10
N ASP A 35 -7.01 7.19 -33.26
CA ASP A 35 -7.74 6.43 -32.23
C ASP A 35 -6.81 5.89 -31.12
N PHE A 36 -5.61 5.41 -31.46
CA PHE A 36 -4.70 4.73 -30.52
C PHE A 36 -3.42 5.52 -30.20
N GLY A 37 -3.29 6.75 -30.68
CA GLY A 37 -2.15 7.63 -30.41
C GLY A 37 -0.82 7.18 -31.05
N ASP A 38 0.31 7.60 -30.46
CA ASP A 38 1.65 7.26 -30.97
C ASP A 38 2.20 5.93 -30.41
N ASP A 39 1.32 5.01 -29.99
CA ASP A 39 1.68 3.70 -29.45
C ASP A 39 1.75 2.62 -30.56
N PRO A 40 2.94 2.12 -30.93
CA PRO A 40 3.07 1.10 -31.97
C PRO A 40 2.45 -0.26 -31.62
N ASP A 41 2.35 -0.59 -30.34
CA ASP A 41 1.76 -1.85 -29.88
C ASP A 41 0.24 -1.84 -30.04
N GLY A 42 -0.43 -0.81 -29.51
CA GLY A 42 -1.88 -0.62 -29.66
C GLY A 42 -2.31 -0.55 -31.13
N VAL A 43 -1.61 0.24 -31.95
CA VAL A 43 -1.91 0.34 -33.39
C VAL A 43 -1.75 -1.00 -34.11
N GLY A 44 -0.66 -1.73 -33.83
CA GLY A 44 -0.38 -3.01 -34.46
C GLY A 44 -1.40 -4.08 -34.10
N MET A 45 -1.79 -4.15 -32.82
CA MET A 45 -2.78 -5.09 -32.32
C MET A 45 -4.18 -4.78 -32.87
N ALA A 46 -4.59 -3.51 -32.85
CA ALA A 46 -5.89 -3.08 -33.35
C ALA A 46 -6.08 -3.42 -34.84
N TYR A 47 -5.07 -3.15 -35.67
CA TYR A 47 -5.16 -3.44 -37.10
C TYR A 47 -5.21 -4.95 -37.39
N ALA A 48 -4.41 -5.76 -36.67
CA ALA A 48 -4.48 -7.22 -36.78
C ALA A 48 -5.85 -7.77 -36.35
N GLY A 49 -6.40 -7.27 -35.24
CA GLY A 49 -7.74 -7.64 -34.76
C GLY A 49 -8.84 -7.28 -35.76
N MET A 50 -8.81 -6.06 -36.32
CA MET A 50 -9.77 -5.62 -37.33
C MET A 50 -9.80 -6.55 -38.55
N LEU A 51 -8.64 -6.91 -39.10
CA LEU A 51 -8.57 -7.83 -40.24
C LEU A 51 -9.04 -9.23 -39.87
N ALA A 52 -8.75 -9.68 -38.65
CA ALA A 52 -9.21 -10.96 -38.13
C ALA A 52 -10.75 -11.04 -38.11
N THR A 53 -11.39 -10.09 -37.43
CA THR A 53 -12.85 -10.03 -37.24
C THR A 53 -13.60 -9.76 -38.55
N MET A 54 -13.14 -8.80 -39.36
CA MET A 54 -13.91 -8.38 -40.55
C MET A 54 -13.82 -9.40 -41.70
N PHE A 55 -12.67 -10.06 -41.87
CA PHE A 55 -12.40 -10.80 -43.11
C PHE A 55 -11.99 -12.25 -42.87
N ILE A 56 -11.09 -12.53 -41.93
CA ILE A 56 -10.57 -13.89 -41.72
C ILE A 56 -11.65 -14.82 -41.16
N THR A 57 -12.31 -14.44 -40.07
CA THR A 57 -13.38 -15.25 -39.45
C THR A 57 -14.56 -15.43 -40.41
N SER A 58 -14.92 -14.38 -41.15
CA SER A 58 -15.92 -14.41 -42.22
C SER A 58 -15.56 -15.40 -43.33
N ALA A 59 -14.30 -15.44 -43.77
CA ALA A 59 -13.85 -16.39 -44.80
C ALA A 59 -14.05 -17.85 -44.37
N GLY A 60 -13.68 -18.19 -43.13
CA GLY A 60 -13.90 -19.53 -42.56
C GLY A 60 -15.39 -19.90 -42.51
N LEU A 61 -16.23 -19.01 -42.01
CA LEU A 61 -17.68 -19.22 -41.91
C LEU A 61 -18.32 -19.41 -43.30
N PHE A 62 -17.95 -18.59 -44.28
CA PHE A 62 -18.45 -18.72 -45.64
C PHE A 62 -18.00 -20.02 -46.32
N ALA A 63 -16.74 -20.43 -46.12
CA ALA A 63 -16.25 -21.71 -46.61
C ALA A 63 -17.04 -22.88 -46.00
N ALA A 64 -17.32 -22.83 -44.70
CA ALA A 64 -18.04 -23.88 -43.98
C ALA A 64 -19.52 -23.99 -44.36
N LEU A 65 -20.22 -22.87 -44.57
CA LEU A 65 -21.67 -22.86 -44.79
C LEU A 65 -22.10 -22.82 -46.27
N GLN A 66 -21.28 -22.30 -47.19
CA GLN A 66 -21.71 -22.14 -48.59
C GLN A 66 -21.23 -23.25 -49.52
N LEU A 67 -20.12 -23.92 -49.21
CA LEU A 67 -19.58 -25.00 -50.05
C LEU A 67 -20.24 -26.35 -49.74
N PRO A 68 -20.36 -27.26 -50.71
CA PRO A 68 -20.77 -28.63 -50.44
C PRO A 68 -19.88 -29.26 -49.34
N PRO A 69 -20.43 -30.07 -48.40
CA PRO A 69 -19.65 -30.62 -47.26
C PRO A 69 -18.35 -31.35 -47.65
N LYS A 70 -18.30 -31.94 -48.85
CA LYS A 70 -17.10 -32.62 -49.37
C LYS A 70 -15.96 -31.69 -49.79
N GLU A 71 -16.28 -30.42 -50.06
CA GLU A 71 -15.34 -29.39 -50.52
C GLU A 71 -14.86 -28.49 -49.36
N VAL A 72 -15.59 -28.48 -48.23
CA VAL A 72 -15.27 -27.68 -47.05
C VAL A 72 -13.85 -27.92 -46.52
N PRO A 73 -13.38 -29.18 -46.31
CA PRO A 73 -12.04 -29.41 -45.77
C PRO A 73 -10.92 -28.85 -46.65
N ALA A 74 -11.09 -28.95 -47.97
CA ALA A 74 -10.10 -28.42 -48.92
C ALA A 74 -10.03 -26.89 -48.90
N ALA A 75 -11.19 -26.22 -48.76
CA ALA A 75 -11.24 -24.76 -48.67
C ALA A 75 -10.65 -24.25 -47.34
N LEU A 76 -10.97 -24.89 -46.22
CA LEU A 76 -10.41 -24.51 -44.92
C LEU A 76 -8.89 -24.72 -44.85
N ALA A 77 -8.39 -25.80 -45.46
CA ALA A 77 -6.95 -26.02 -45.58
C ALA A 77 -6.26 -24.94 -46.43
N GLU A 78 -6.90 -24.48 -47.52
CA GLU A 78 -6.41 -23.36 -48.36
C GLU A 78 -6.35 -22.05 -47.56
N ILE A 79 -7.37 -21.75 -46.73
CA ILE A 79 -7.37 -20.59 -45.83
C ILE A 79 -6.22 -20.69 -44.83
N ARG A 80 -6.08 -21.81 -44.11
CA ARG A 80 -4.98 -22.00 -43.14
C ARG A 80 -3.61 -21.84 -43.79
N GLU A 81 -3.39 -22.49 -44.93
CA GLU A 81 -2.11 -22.42 -45.65
C GLU A 81 -1.79 -20.99 -46.10
N THR A 82 -2.80 -20.25 -46.58
CA THR A 82 -2.62 -18.85 -47.00
C THR A 82 -2.23 -17.97 -45.81
N LEU A 83 -2.99 -18.03 -44.71
CA LEU A 83 -2.74 -17.22 -43.50
C LEU A 83 -1.40 -17.53 -42.84
N THR A 84 -0.96 -18.80 -42.87
CA THR A 84 0.33 -19.22 -42.29
C THR A 84 1.52 -18.74 -43.13
N ASN A 85 1.36 -18.56 -44.44
CA ASN A 85 2.44 -18.26 -45.37
C ASN A 85 2.47 -16.80 -45.85
N LEU A 86 1.80 -15.89 -45.15
CA LEU A 86 1.83 -14.45 -45.46
C LEU A 86 3.25 -13.88 -45.29
N ASP A 87 3.75 -13.20 -46.32
CA ASP A 87 5.12 -12.68 -46.38
C ASP A 87 5.20 -11.23 -45.88
N PHE A 88 5.16 -11.07 -44.56
CA PHE A 88 5.27 -9.75 -43.91
C PHE A 88 6.64 -9.09 -44.13
N GLU A 89 7.74 -9.86 -44.22
CA GLU A 89 9.08 -9.28 -44.37
C GLU A 89 9.25 -8.59 -45.73
N LYS A 90 8.72 -9.19 -46.81
CA LYS A 90 8.71 -8.57 -48.13
C LYS A 90 8.00 -7.22 -48.15
N GLN A 91 6.91 -7.09 -47.41
CA GLN A 91 6.14 -5.83 -47.34
C GLN A 91 6.85 -4.80 -46.46
N ARG A 92 7.41 -5.25 -45.33
CA ARG A 92 8.23 -4.43 -44.42
C ARG A 92 9.38 -3.72 -45.13
N GLU A 93 10.06 -4.39 -46.06
CA GLU A 93 11.16 -3.79 -46.83
C GLU A 93 10.72 -2.57 -47.67
N ARG A 94 9.45 -2.52 -48.10
CA ARG A 94 8.86 -1.43 -48.91
C ARG A 94 8.51 -0.19 -48.07
N LEU A 95 8.41 -0.31 -46.74
CA LEU A 95 8.00 0.78 -45.84
C LEU A 95 9.17 1.69 -45.41
N LYS A 96 8.86 2.95 -45.08
CA LYS A 96 9.84 3.90 -44.53
C LYS A 96 10.16 3.58 -43.07
N ARG A 97 11.30 4.08 -42.57
CA ARG A 97 11.76 3.84 -41.19
C ARG A 97 10.74 4.21 -40.11
N GLU A 98 9.97 5.27 -40.32
CA GLU A 98 8.94 5.75 -39.38
C GLU A 98 7.67 4.87 -39.39
N GLU A 99 7.36 4.22 -40.51
CA GLU A 99 6.22 3.32 -40.70
C GLU A 99 6.56 1.91 -40.19
N ARG A 100 7.81 1.47 -40.41
CA ARG A 100 8.29 0.13 -40.01
C ARG A 100 8.11 -0.16 -38.52
N ARG A 101 8.22 0.84 -37.64
CA ARG A 101 8.04 0.61 -36.20
C ARG A 101 6.62 0.13 -35.86
N TYR A 102 5.61 0.59 -36.60
CA TYR A 102 4.21 0.14 -36.44
C TYR A 102 3.97 -1.18 -37.15
N TYR A 103 4.47 -1.28 -38.39
CA TYR A 103 4.30 -2.47 -39.20
C TYR A 103 4.98 -3.71 -38.59
N ASP A 104 6.14 -3.55 -37.95
CA ASP A 104 6.85 -4.65 -37.28
C ASP A 104 6.00 -5.21 -36.12
N ARG A 105 5.23 -4.37 -35.42
CA ARG A 105 4.32 -4.80 -34.35
C ARG A 105 3.04 -5.41 -34.90
N PHE A 106 2.43 -4.78 -35.92
CA PHE A 106 1.33 -5.38 -36.67
C PHE A 106 1.67 -6.78 -37.20
N ALA A 107 2.79 -6.92 -37.93
CA ALA A 107 3.23 -8.18 -38.50
C ALA A 107 3.49 -9.25 -37.43
N HIS A 108 4.03 -8.86 -36.27
CA HIS A 108 4.24 -9.76 -35.15
C HIS A 108 2.91 -10.31 -34.60
N PHE A 109 1.94 -9.44 -34.31
CA PHE A 109 0.63 -9.86 -33.81
C PHE A 109 -0.18 -10.64 -34.87
N ALA A 110 -0.20 -10.14 -36.11
CA ALA A 110 -0.90 -10.75 -37.23
C ALA A 110 -0.37 -12.14 -37.56
N ALA A 111 0.95 -12.36 -37.59
CA ALA A 111 1.51 -13.66 -37.90
C ALA A 111 1.09 -14.75 -36.90
N LEU A 112 1.05 -14.42 -35.61
CA LEU A 112 0.62 -15.34 -34.56
C LEU A 112 -0.90 -15.56 -34.59
N LEU A 113 -1.66 -14.47 -34.64
CA LEU A 113 -3.12 -14.50 -34.62
C LEU A 113 -3.69 -15.22 -35.85
N PHE A 114 -3.23 -14.87 -37.06
CA PHE A 114 -3.79 -15.40 -38.30
C PHE A 114 -3.49 -16.90 -38.47
N ALA A 115 -2.29 -17.35 -38.09
CA ALA A 115 -1.94 -18.76 -38.10
C ALA A 115 -2.80 -19.57 -37.10
N SER A 116 -3.04 -19.00 -35.90
CA SER A 116 -3.90 -19.64 -34.90
C SER A 116 -5.35 -19.72 -35.39
N LEU A 117 -5.91 -18.62 -35.87
CA LEU A 117 -7.27 -18.57 -36.42
C LEU A 117 -7.45 -19.51 -37.60
N GLY A 118 -6.50 -19.56 -38.54
CA GLY A 118 -6.54 -20.49 -39.66
C GLY A 118 -6.60 -21.94 -39.21
N SER A 119 -5.78 -22.31 -38.23
CA SER A 119 -5.76 -23.67 -37.67
C SER A 119 -7.02 -23.99 -36.87
N GLY A 120 -7.48 -23.05 -36.05
CA GLY A 120 -8.71 -23.17 -35.25
C GLY A 120 -9.96 -23.31 -36.11
N MET A 121 -10.12 -22.46 -37.14
CA MET A 121 -11.24 -22.54 -38.08
C MET A 121 -11.25 -23.86 -38.86
N GLU A 122 -10.09 -24.33 -39.32
CA GLU A 122 -9.99 -25.63 -40.00
C GLU A 122 -10.45 -26.76 -39.08
N ALA A 123 -9.96 -26.82 -37.84
CA ALA A 123 -10.34 -27.85 -36.89
C ALA A 123 -11.84 -27.78 -36.51
N LEU A 124 -12.29 -26.59 -36.11
CA LEU A 124 -13.65 -26.35 -35.63
C LEU A 124 -14.70 -26.66 -36.69
N PHE A 125 -14.56 -26.10 -37.90
CA PHE A 125 -15.57 -26.29 -38.94
C PHE A 125 -15.50 -27.67 -39.58
N ASN A 126 -14.32 -28.30 -39.67
CA ASN A 126 -14.26 -29.71 -40.10
C ASN A 126 -15.03 -30.60 -39.11
N CYS A 127 -14.85 -30.41 -37.80
CA CYS A 127 -15.58 -31.14 -36.78
C CYS A 127 -17.09 -30.86 -36.84
N TYR A 128 -17.48 -29.58 -36.89
CA TYR A 128 -18.86 -29.13 -36.95
C TYR A 128 -19.61 -29.67 -38.18
N VAL A 129 -19.02 -29.57 -39.37
CA VAL A 129 -19.64 -30.01 -40.64
C VAL A 129 -19.64 -31.53 -40.78
N ALA A 130 -18.62 -32.23 -40.28
CA ALA A 130 -18.58 -33.70 -40.29
C ALA A 130 -19.59 -34.32 -39.31
N GLY A 131 -19.96 -33.60 -38.26
CA GLY A 131 -20.79 -34.13 -37.18
C GLY A 131 -20.00 -35.03 -36.21
N ASP A 132 -18.68 -34.81 -36.09
CA ASP A 132 -17.78 -35.64 -35.28
C ASP A 132 -17.80 -35.24 -33.78
N TYR A 133 -19.00 -35.03 -33.24
CA TYR A 133 -19.28 -34.65 -31.85
C TYR A 133 -20.67 -35.14 -31.43
N ASP A 134 -20.91 -35.27 -30.13
CA ASP A 134 -22.25 -35.53 -29.58
C ASP A 134 -22.95 -34.21 -29.25
N PRO A 135 -24.00 -33.80 -29.97
CA PRO A 135 -24.70 -32.53 -29.73
C PRO A 135 -25.46 -32.49 -28.40
N GLN A 136 -25.58 -33.61 -27.67
CA GLN A 136 -26.19 -33.64 -26.34
C GLN A 136 -25.17 -33.56 -25.20
N ALA A 137 -23.87 -33.75 -25.49
CA ALA A 137 -22.82 -33.64 -24.49
C ALA A 137 -22.68 -32.21 -23.96
N ASN A 138 -22.14 -32.07 -22.75
CA ASN A 138 -21.83 -30.78 -22.17
C ASN A 138 -20.44 -30.34 -22.68
N PRO A 139 -20.31 -29.24 -23.44
CA PRO A 139 -19.04 -28.81 -23.98
C PRO A 139 -18.05 -28.43 -22.88
N ASP A 140 -18.53 -27.89 -21.76
CA ASP A 140 -17.66 -27.45 -20.66
C ASP A 140 -17.03 -28.63 -19.92
N ASP A 141 -17.71 -29.79 -19.88
CA ASP A 141 -17.14 -31.02 -19.33
C ASP A 141 -16.00 -31.56 -20.20
N LEU A 142 -16.13 -31.41 -21.53
CA LEU A 142 -15.06 -31.78 -22.46
C LEU A 142 -13.86 -30.84 -22.34
N ILE A 143 -14.10 -29.55 -22.07
CA ILE A 143 -13.02 -28.57 -21.84
C ILE A 143 -12.32 -28.86 -20.52
N ALA A 144 -13.06 -29.10 -19.43
CA ALA A 144 -12.48 -29.48 -18.14
C ALA A 144 -11.61 -30.76 -18.28
N GLU A 145 -12.14 -31.82 -18.92
CA GLU A 145 -11.36 -33.03 -19.22
C GLU A 145 -10.13 -32.71 -20.08
N ALA A 146 -10.26 -31.83 -21.07
CA ALA A 146 -9.16 -31.44 -21.94
C ALA A 146 -8.02 -30.76 -21.17
N LEU A 147 -8.35 -29.86 -20.23
CA LEU A 147 -7.36 -29.16 -19.42
C LEU A 147 -6.61 -30.12 -18.49
N GLU A 148 -7.32 -31.07 -17.86
CA GLU A 148 -6.70 -32.10 -17.00
C GLU A 148 -5.70 -32.99 -17.75
N ILE A 149 -6.01 -33.42 -18.99
CA ILE A 149 -5.14 -34.32 -19.75
C ILE A 149 -4.09 -33.60 -20.60
N ALA A 150 -4.13 -32.26 -20.66
CA ALA A 150 -3.33 -31.48 -21.60
C ALA A 150 -1.81 -31.66 -21.42
N GLU A 151 -1.36 -31.94 -20.20
CA GLU A 151 0.05 -32.22 -19.91
C GLU A 151 0.53 -33.55 -20.51
N ASP A 152 -0.34 -34.56 -20.55
CA ASP A 152 -0.01 -35.91 -21.00
C ASP A 152 -0.31 -36.15 -22.48
N ASP A 153 -1.42 -35.60 -22.99
CA ASP A 153 -1.90 -35.79 -24.36
C ASP A 153 -2.57 -34.52 -24.90
N LEU A 154 -1.72 -33.54 -25.24
CA LEU A 154 -2.15 -32.27 -25.83
C LEU A 154 -2.97 -32.45 -27.12
N GLU A 155 -2.68 -33.48 -27.92
CA GLU A 155 -3.42 -33.73 -29.16
C GLU A 155 -4.86 -34.17 -28.87
N ARG A 156 -5.07 -35.00 -27.84
CA ARG A 156 -6.40 -35.35 -27.36
C ARG A 156 -7.10 -34.16 -26.73
N ALA A 157 -6.41 -33.35 -25.93
CA ALA A 157 -6.96 -32.12 -25.37
C ALA A 157 -7.49 -31.18 -26.48
N HIS A 158 -6.69 -30.95 -27.53
CA HIS A 158 -7.11 -30.15 -28.67
C HIS A 158 -8.37 -30.70 -29.35
N ARG A 159 -8.48 -32.03 -29.53
CA ARG A 159 -9.67 -32.66 -30.10
C ARG A 159 -10.92 -32.44 -29.24
N LEU A 160 -10.79 -32.60 -27.92
CA LEU A 160 -11.90 -32.39 -26.98
C LEU A 160 -12.39 -30.93 -27.00
N ILE A 161 -11.47 -29.97 -26.97
CA ILE A 161 -11.79 -28.54 -27.09
C ILE A 161 -12.47 -28.23 -28.43
N THR A 162 -11.98 -28.82 -29.53
CA THR A 162 -12.61 -28.64 -30.85
C THR A 162 -14.03 -29.23 -30.90
N GLN A 163 -14.26 -30.38 -30.27
CA GLN A 163 -15.59 -30.97 -30.13
C GLN A 163 -16.51 -30.09 -29.27
N ALA A 164 -16.01 -29.55 -28.17
CA ALA A 164 -16.73 -28.60 -27.33
C ALA A 164 -17.16 -27.35 -28.13
N GLY A 165 -16.23 -26.77 -28.91
CA GLY A 165 -16.56 -25.66 -29.80
C GLY A 165 -17.60 -26.01 -30.86
N ALA A 166 -17.55 -27.21 -31.44
CA ALA A 166 -18.54 -27.67 -32.41
C ALA A 166 -19.93 -27.88 -31.78
N ILE A 167 -19.99 -28.44 -30.57
CA ILE A 167 -21.21 -28.51 -29.76
C ILE A 167 -21.74 -27.10 -29.48
N ALA A 168 -20.84 -26.14 -29.26
CA ALA A 168 -21.21 -24.78 -28.94
C ALA A 168 -21.83 -24.01 -30.11
N LEU A 169 -21.28 -24.21 -31.31
CA LEU A 169 -21.92 -23.76 -32.55
C LEU A 169 -23.27 -24.45 -32.79
N HIS A 170 -23.41 -25.72 -32.38
CA HIS A 170 -24.59 -26.52 -32.69
C HIS A 170 -25.77 -26.30 -31.73
N SER A 171 -25.55 -26.24 -30.42
CA SER A 171 -26.64 -26.49 -29.45
C SER A 171 -26.68 -25.62 -28.20
N ARG A 172 -25.54 -25.23 -27.60
CA ARG A 172 -25.52 -24.49 -26.33
C ARG A 172 -24.22 -23.68 -26.18
N PRO A 173 -24.22 -22.50 -25.57
CA PRO A 173 -22.98 -21.72 -25.42
C PRO A 173 -21.95 -22.43 -24.54
N LEU A 174 -20.69 -22.00 -24.65
CA LEU A 174 -19.62 -22.34 -23.70
C LEU A 174 -19.83 -21.57 -22.38
N TRP A 175 -19.27 -22.06 -21.29
CA TRP A 175 -19.15 -21.31 -20.05
C TRP A 175 -18.33 -20.03 -20.27
N TRP A 176 -18.86 -18.89 -19.81
CA TRP A 176 -18.43 -17.56 -20.24
C TRP A 176 -17.02 -17.18 -19.78
N ARG A 177 -16.51 -17.78 -18.70
CA ARG A 177 -15.17 -17.48 -18.16
C ARG A 177 -14.04 -18.33 -18.73
N TRP A 178 -14.29 -19.26 -19.66
CA TRP A 178 -13.19 -20.02 -20.28
C TRP A 178 -12.15 -19.12 -20.96
N GLN A 179 -12.52 -17.92 -21.41
CA GLN A 179 -11.57 -16.96 -21.98
C GLN A 179 -10.64 -16.31 -20.95
N THR A 180 -11.07 -16.24 -19.69
CA THR A 180 -10.30 -15.67 -18.58
C THR A 180 -9.53 -16.75 -17.81
N GLU A 181 -10.11 -17.94 -17.69
CA GLU A 181 -9.63 -19.00 -16.80
C GLU A 181 -8.89 -20.14 -17.50
N ALA A 182 -8.71 -20.07 -18.82
CA ALA A 182 -7.92 -21.06 -19.55
C ALA A 182 -6.45 -21.09 -19.05
N TYR A 183 -6.00 -22.25 -18.58
CA TYR A 183 -4.62 -22.46 -18.12
C TYR A 183 -3.96 -23.68 -18.78
N GLY A 184 -2.64 -23.79 -18.58
CA GLY A 184 -1.87 -24.94 -19.05
C GLY A 184 -1.61 -24.96 -20.56
N PRO A 185 -1.05 -26.07 -21.08
CA PRO A 185 -0.56 -26.13 -22.47
C PRO A 185 -1.67 -26.09 -23.53
N ALA A 186 -2.92 -26.39 -23.17
CA ALA A 186 -4.07 -26.32 -24.07
C ALA A 186 -4.74 -24.93 -24.11
N ALA A 187 -4.40 -24.00 -23.20
CA ALA A 187 -5.04 -22.69 -23.11
C ALA A 187 -5.02 -21.89 -24.43
N PRO A 188 -3.91 -21.76 -25.18
CA PRO A 188 -3.92 -21.01 -26.43
C PRO A 188 -4.91 -21.55 -27.47
N TRP A 189 -5.11 -22.87 -27.48
CA TRP A 189 -6.07 -23.53 -28.36
C TRP A 189 -7.50 -23.31 -27.90
N LEU A 190 -7.76 -23.43 -26.59
CA LEU A 190 -9.06 -23.12 -25.99
C LEU A 190 -9.49 -21.68 -26.31
N LEU A 191 -8.62 -20.70 -26.06
CA LEU A 191 -8.89 -19.29 -26.37
C LEU A 191 -9.22 -19.08 -27.86
N THR A 192 -8.45 -19.73 -28.75
CA THR A 192 -8.70 -19.64 -30.20
C THR A 192 -10.08 -20.17 -30.56
N ILE A 193 -10.47 -21.33 -30.02
CA ILE A 193 -11.77 -21.95 -30.31
C ILE A 193 -12.92 -21.16 -29.66
N ALA A 194 -12.78 -20.72 -28.41
CA ALA A 194 -13.77 -19.94 -27.69
C ALA A 194 -14.06 -18.61 -28.41
N ASN A 195 -13.01 -17.86 -28.81
CA ASN A 195 -13.15 -16.60 -29.53
C ASN A 195 -13.86 -16.79 -30.89
N LEU A 196 -13.55 -17.87 -31.61
CA LEU A 196 -14.24 -18.20 -32.86
C LEU A 196 -15.72 -18.50 -32.63
N VAL A 197 -16.05 -19.29 -31.60
CA VAL A 197 -17.44 -19.60 -31.25
C VAL A 197 -18.21 -18.34 -30.89
N GLU A 198 -17.62 -17.47 -30.05
CA GLU A 198 -18.24 -16.21 -29.64
C GLU A 198 -18.51 -15.31 -30.84
N GLU A 199 -17.51 -15.11 -31.71
CA GLU A 199 -17.63 -14.31 -32.93
C GLU A 199 -18.78 -14.77 -33.83
N TYR A 200 -19.00 -16.08 -33.96
CA TYR A 200 -20.04 -16.64 -34.82
C TYR A 200 -21.44 -16.69 -34.19
N THR A 201 -21.54 -16.64 -32.86
CA THR A 201 -22.81 -16.83 -32.13
C THR A 201 -23.25 -15.57 -31.37
N GLY A 202 -22.41 -14.54 -31.33
CA GLY A 202 -22.55 -13.40 -30.42
C GLY A 202 -22.59 -13.83 -28.95
N GLY A 203 -21.93 -14.96 -28.62
CA GLY A 203 -21.89 -15.59 -27.30
C GLY A 203 -23.21 -16.18 -26.80
N LYS A 204 -24.33 -16.06 -27.54
CA LYS A 204 -25.68 -16.37 -27.01
C LYS A 204 -26.50 -17.30 -27.89
N VAL A 205 -26.42 -17.18 -29.21
CA VAL A 205 -27.31 -17.91 -30.13
C VAL A 205 -26.51 -18.88 -30.99
N PRO A 206 -26.58 -20.19 -30.72
CA PRO A 206 -25.95 -21.21 -31.55
C PRO A 206 -26.45 -21.15 -33.01
N LEU A 207 -25.60 -21.55 -33.95
CA LEU A 207 -25.94 -21.67 -35.37
C LEU A 207 -26.98 -22.77 -35.63
N GLY A 208 -27.07 -23.76 -34.74
CA GLY A 208 -27.97 -24.90 -34.87
C GLY A 208 -27.34 -26.09 -35.61
N PRO A 209 -28.14 -27.06 -36.08
CA PRO A 209 -27.67 -28.10 -36.98
C PRO A 209 -27.10 -27.51 -38.27
N VAL A 210 -26.05 -28.13 -38.82
CA VAL A 210 -25.32 -27.65 -40.02
C VAL A 210 -26.27 -27.26 -41.16
N GLU A 211 -27.30 -28.05 -41.44
CA GLU A 211 -28.24 -27.76 -42.54
C GLU A 211 -29.16 -26.56 -42.27
N GLU A 212 -29.50 -26.31 -41.00
CA GLU A 212 -30.27 -25.13 -40.60
C GLU A 212 -29.41 -23.87 -40.64
N ALA A 213 -28.16 -23.96 -40.18
CA ALA A 213 -27.17 -22.89 -40.27
C ALA A 213 -26.94 -22.49 -41.73
N ARG A 214 -26.77 -23.47 -42.62
CA ARG A 214 -26.63 -23.27 -44.08
C ARG A 214 -27.86 -22.60 -44.68
N ALA A 215 -29.05 -23.09 -44.38
CA ALA A 215 -30.29 -22.50 -44.87
C ALA A 215 -30.50 -21.06 -44.36
N THR A 216 -30.07 -20.76 -43.13
CA THR A 216 -30.12 -19.41 -42.56
C THR A 216 -29.13 -18.48 -43.24
N ALA A 217 -27.90 -18.93 -43.46
CA ALA A 217 -26.88 -18.18 -44.19
C ALA A 217 -27.33 -17.87 -45.63
N GLU A 218 -27.90 -18.86 -46.35
CA GLU A 218 -28.45 -18.66 -47.70
C GLU A 218 -29.55 -17.59 -47.72
N ARG A 219 -30.48 -17.62 -46.76
CA ARG A 219 -31.53 -16.58 -46.62
C ARG A 219 -30.95 -15.22 -46.30
N GLY A 220 -29.94 -15.14 -45.43
CA GLY A 220 -29.24 -13.91 -45.08
C GLY A 220 -28.56 -13.27 -46.28
N ILE A 221 -27.82 -14.07 -47.06
CA ILE A 221 -27.16 -13.62 -48.30
C ILE A 221 -28.19 -13.18 -49.33
N GLN A 222 -29.29 -13.91 -49.48
CA GLN A 222 -30.36 -13.53 -50.40
C GLN A 222 -31.01 -12.20 -50.01
N ARG A 223 -31.29 -11.99 -48.71
CA ARG A 223 -31.79 -10.70 -48.19
C ARG A 223 -30.79 -9.56 -48.36
N ALA A 224 -29.49 -9.83 -48.14
CA ALA A 224 -28.44 -8.84 -48.35
C ALA A 224 -28.33 -8.46 -49.83
N ARG A 225 -28.45 -9.43 -50.75
CA ARG A 225 -28.49 -9.18 -52.20
C ARG A 225 -29.73 -8.37 -52.61
N GLU A 226 -30.89 -8.70 -52.06
CA GLU A 226 -32.13 -7.95 -52.27
C GLU A 226 -32.00 -6.51 -51.73
N LYS A 227 -31.45 -6.32 -50.52
CA LYS A 227 -31.17 -4.98 -49.97
C LYS A 227 -30.13 -4.19 -50.76
N VAL A 228 -29.03 -4.81 -51.20
CA VAL A 228 -28.03 -4.14 -52.04
C VAL A 228 -28.66 -3.77 -53.39
N GLN A 229 -29.55 -4.60 -53.92
CA GLN A 229 -30.29 -4.29 -55.14
C GLN A 229 -31.31 -3.16 -54.93
N ASP A 230 -32.01 -3.13 -53.80
CA ASP A 230 -32.91 -2.03 -53.40
C ASP A 230 -32.14 -0.73 -53.14
N ILE A 231 -30.96 -0.78 -52.50
CA ILE A 231 -30.09 0.37 -52.25
C ILE A 231 -29.49 0.87 -53.57
N MET A 232 -29.08 0.00 -54.48
CA MET A 232 -28.61 0.38 -55.82
C MET A 232 -29.74 0.98 -56.68
N GLU A 233 -31.00 0.60 -56.45
CA GLU A 233 -32.18 1.22 -57.09
C GLU A 233 -32.59 2.55 -56.40
N GLU A 234 -32.33 2.73 -55.10
CA GLU A 234 -32.58 3.96 -54.34
C GLU A 234 -31.44 5.01 -54.43
N GLU A 235 -30.18 4.59 -54.63
CA GLU A 235 -29.00 5.47 -54.79
C GLU A 235 -29.02 6.28 -56.10
N GLU A 236 -29.83 5.87 -57.09
CA GLU A 236 -30.07 6.67 -58.31
C GLU A 236 -31.06 7.83 -58.06
N GLU A 237 -31.78 7.84 -56.93
CA GLU A 237 -32.82 8.85 -56.60
C GLU A 237 -32.46 9.73 -55.37
N ARG A 238 -31.45 9.36 -54.57
CA ARG A 238 -31.14 10.01 -53.27
C ARG A 238 -29.89 10.90 -53.29
N ALA A 239 -29.70 11.72 -54.33
CA ALA A 239 -28.66 12.77 -54.36
C ALA A 239 -29.09 14.11 -53.72
N ALA A 240 -30.16 14.14 -52.91
CA ALA A 240 -30.64 15.35 -52.25
C ALA A 240 -31.55 15.07 -51.04
N GLU A 241 -31.02 14.59 -49.92
CA GLU A 241 -31.67 14.74 -48.60
C GLU A 241 -30.65 15.13 -47.52
N PRO A 242 -30.99 16.04 -46.59
CA PRO A 242 -30.12 16.46 -45.52
C PRO A 242 -30.09 15.44 -44.37
N GLU A 243 -28.99 15.48 -43.60
CA GLU A 243 -28.70 14.71 -42.39
C GLU A 243 -29.95 14.39 -41.56
N GLN A 244 -30.10 13.10 -41.24
CA GLN A 244 -31.13 12.61 -40.32
C GLN A 244 -30.97 13.30 -38.95
N PRO A 245 -32.07 13.68 -38.27
CA PRO A 245 -31.99 14.32 -36.98
C PRO A 245 -31.39 13.36 -35.94
N LEU A 246 -30.51 13.92 -35.09
CA LEU A 246 -29.93 13.25 -33.93
C LEU A 246 -31.02 12.52 -33.11
N PRO A 247 -30.73 11.32 -32.58
CA PRO A 247 -31.68 10.56 -31.78
C PRO A 247 -32.15 11.39 -30.58
N VAL A 248 -33.44 11.24 -30.23
CA VAL A 248 -34.03 11.88 -29.05
C VAL A 248 -33.38 11.26 -27.81
N PRO A 249 -32.89 12.05 -26.82
CA PRO A 249 -32.22 11.52 -25.63
C PRO A 249 -33.12 10.53 -24.89
N SER A 250 -32.56 9.38 -24.49
CA SER A 250 -33.31 8.38 -23.74
C SER A 250 -33.43 8.79 -22.27
N PRO A 251 -34.60 8.60 -21.62
CA PRO A 251 -34.72 8.74 -20.18
C PRO A 251 -33.78 7.82 -19.38
N VAL A 252 -33.28 6.73 -20.00
CA VAL A 252 -32.28 5.84 -19.39
C VAL A 252 -30.90 6.48 -19.42
N ASP A 253 -30.51 7.17 -20.51
CA ASP A 253 -29.22 7.87 -20.59
C ASP A 253 -29.12 8.95 -19.51
N ASP A 254 -30.18 9.75 -19.36
CA ASP A 254 -30.28 10.77 -18.31
C ASP A 254 -30.15 10.16 -16.90
N LEU A 255 -30.72 8.96 -16.68
CA LEU A 255 -30.59 8.23 -15.42
C LEU A 255 -29.15 7.75 -15.18
N ILE A 256 -28.46 7.23 -16.20
CA ILE A 256 -27.08 6.77 -16.07
C ILE A 256 -26.16 7.94 -15.71
N GLU A 257 -26.31 9.09 -16.37
CA GLU A 257 -25.58 10.32 -16.01
C GLU A 257 -25.87 10.76 -14.56
N GLU A 258 -27.13 10.68 -14.12
CA GLU A 258 -27.52 10.98 -12.74
C GLU A 258 -26.82 10.04 -11.74
N LEU A 259 -26.82 8.73 -12.00
CA LEU A 259 -26.16 7.73 -11.13
C LEU A 259 -24.65 7.95 -11.02
N ILE A 260 -24.00 8.41 -12.11
CA ILE A 260 -22.57 8.74 -12.15
C ILE A 260 -22.25 9.92 -11.22
N GLU A 261 -23.13 10.91 -11.09
CA GLU A 261 -22.90 12.07 -10.23
C GLU A 261 -23.40 11.88 -8.78
N GLN A 262 -24.27 10.91 -8.54
CA GLN A 262 -25.06 10.75 -7.30
C GLN A 262 -24.23 10.53 -6.02
N GLY A 263 -23.03 9.96 -6.12
CA GLY A 263 -22.22 9.64 -4.94
C GLY A 263 -22.86 8.61 -4.00
N GLU A 264 -22.60 8.69 -2.70
CA GLU A 264 -23.14 7.77 -1.67
C GLU A 264 -24.66 7.94 -1.43
N GLU A 265 -25.32 8.89 -2.08
CA GLU A 265 -26.75 9.12 -1.86
C GLU A 265 -27.59 7.87 -2.24
N ARG A 266 -28.60 7.57 -1.42
CA ARG A 266 -29.41 6.36 -1.58
C ARG A 266 -30.29 6.44 -2.82
N LEU A 267 -30.38 5.31 -3.55
CA LEU A 267 -31.32 5.12 -4.65
C LEU A 267 -32.76 5.51 -4.29
N THR A 268 -33.37 6.29 -5.16
CA THR A 268 -34.75 6.77 -4.99
C THR A 268 -35.76 5.76 -5.55
N SER A 269 -37.01 5.87 -5.09
CA SER A 269 -38.10 5.04 -5.66
C SER A 269 -38.45 5.43 -7.09
N GLU A 270 -38.15 6.67 -7.50
CA GLU A 270 -38.40 7.17 -8.86
C GLU A 270 -37.43 6.54 -9.85
N GLN A 271 -36.14 6.47 -9.50
CA GLN A 271 -35.11 5.79 -10.31
C GLN A 271 -35.44 4.31 -10.53
N LEU A 272 -35.82 3.59 -9.48
CA LEU A 272 -36.22 2.18 -9.62
C LEU A 272 -37.47 2.00 -10.50
N GLU A 273 -38.44 2.90 -10.40
CA GLU A 273 -39.65 2.83 -11.23
C GLU A 273 -39.35 3.19 -12.70
N LEU A 274 -38.43 4.13 -12.97
CA LEU A 274 -37.96 4.43 -14.31
C LEU A 274 -37.32 3.20 -14.94
N CYS A 275 -36.40 2.52 -14.24
CA CYS A 275 -35.79 1.29 -14.71
C CYS A 275 -36.83 0.18 -14.96
N ARG A 276 -37.90 0.11 -14.16
CA ARG A 276 -38.99 -0.87 -14.40
C ARG A 276 -39.77 -0.57 -15.66
N VAL A 277 -40.05 0.70 -15.94
CA VAL A 277 -40.79 1.12 -17.14
C VAL A 277 -39.93 0.90 -18.39
N HIS A 278 -38.63 1.18 -18.32
CA HIS A 278 -37.68 1.09 -19.42
C HIS A 278 -36.76 -0.15 -19.34
N ARG A 279 -37.29 -1.27 -18.82
CA ARG A 279 -36.48 -2.45 -18.45
C ARG A 279 -35.56 -2.98 -19.55
N GLU A 280 -36.04 -3.07 -20.79
CA GLU A 280 -35.27 -3.63 -21.92
C GLU A 280 -34.02 -2.79 -22.25
N GLU A 281 -34.08 -1.48 -21.99
CA GLU A 281 -32.99 -0.53 -22.24
C GLU A 281 -32.14 -0.31 -20.98
N ALA A 282 -32.77 -0.28 -19.81
CA ALA A 282 -32.10 -0.05 -18.53
C ALA A 282 -31.21 -1.22 -18.11
N ILE A 283 -31.60 -2.48 -18.35
CA ILE A 283 -30.80 -3.63 -17.91
C ILE A 283 -29.41 -3.65 -18.57
N PRO A 284 -29.28 -3.58 -19.92
CA PRO A 284 -27.97 -3.50 -20.56
C PRO A 284 -27.13 -2.31 -20.07
N ALA A 285 -27.71 -1.11 -20.01
CA ALA A 285 -27.01 0.09 -19.57
C ALA A 285 -26.52 0.00 -18.12
N LEU A 286 -27.29 -0.64 -17.23
CA LEU A 286 -26.88 -0.88 -15.84
C LEU A 286 -25.82 -1.98 -15.72
N ILE A 287 -25.83 -2.99 -16.60
CA ILE A 287 -24.74 -3.98 -16.65
C ILE A 287 -23.45 -3.29 -17.06
N ASP A 288 -23.48 -2.49 -18.13
CA ASP A 288 -22.31 -1.74 -18.61
C ASP A 288 -21.77 -0.80 -17.52
N LEU A 289 -22.66 -0.09 -16.82
CA LEU A 289 -22.28 0.79 -15.70
C LEU A 289 -21.70 0.00 -14.50
N ALA A 290 -22.21 -1.20 -14.22
CA ALA A 290 -21.72 -2.05 -13.12
C ALA A 290 -20.30 -2.58 -13.39
N THR A 291 -19.98 -2.87 -14.65
CA THR A 291 -18.69 -3.45 -15.07
C THR A 291 -17.65 -2.40 -15.50
N ASP A 292 -17.95 -1.11 -15.39
CA ASP A 292 -17.01 -0.05 -15.76
C ASP A 292 -15.91 0.10 -14.70
N GLU A 293 -14.71 -0.43 -15.00
CA GLU A 293 -13.54 -0.41 -14.10
C GLU A 293 -13.11 1.00 -13.69
N TYR A 294 -13.24 1.99 -14.58
CA TYR A 294 -12.85 3.37 -14.27
C TYR A 294 -13.81 3.98 -13.25
N LEU A 295 -15.11 3.75 -13.41
CA LEU A 295 -16.14 4.28 -12.51
C LEU A 295 -16.18 3.57 -11.15
N GLN A 296 -15.48 2.46 -10.97
CA GLN A 296 -15.29 1.81 -9.66
C GLN A 296 -14.22 2.52 -8.80
N MET A 297 -13.33 3.32 -9.39
CA MET A 297 -12.26 4.00 -8.66
C MET A 297 -12.78 5.15 -7.79
N GLU A 298 -12.21 5.35 -6.60
CA GLU A 298 -12.58 6.46 -5.70
C GLU A 298 -12.41 7.87 -6.33
N GLY A 299 -11.54 8.00 -7.33
CA GLY A 299 -11.29 9.25 -8.06
C GLY A 299 -12.30 9.55 -9.17
N ALA A 300 -13.20 8.61 -9.49
CA ALA A 300 -14.21 8.77 -10.53
C ALA A 300 -15.31 9.78 -10.12
N PRO A 301 -16.08 10.34 -11.06
CA PRO A 301 -17.29 11.08 -10.73
C PRO A 301 -18.20 10.25 -9.81
N GLY A 302 -18.76 10.88 -8.78
CA GLY A 302 -19.55 10.17 -7.77
C GLY A 302 -18.72 9.24 -6.85
N GLY A 303 -17.39 9.26 -6.91
CA GLY A 303 -16.51 8.61 -5.94
C GLY A 303 -16.60 7.08 -5.88
N GLY A 304 -16.83 6.41 -7.01
CA GLY A 304 -16.89 4.94 -7.07
C GLY A 304 -18.28 4.33 -6.86
N TYR A 305 -19.32 5.14 -6.60
CA TYR A 305 -20.64 4.64 -6.19
C TYR A 305 -21.58 4.26 -7.34
N ALA A 306 -21.33 4.75 -8.56
CA ALA A 306 -22.23 4.50 -9.69
C ALA A 306 -22.36 3.00 -10.03
N PRO A 307 -21.27 2.21 -10.06
CA PRO A 307 -21.36 0.76 -10.24
C PRO A 307 -22.11 0.06 -9.10
N ILE A 308 -21.91 0.49 -7.85
CA ILE A 308 -22.62 -0.07 -6.68
C ILE A 308 -24.14 0.15 -6.81
N HIS A 309 -24.55 1.36 -7.21
CA HIS A 309 -25.96 1.68 -7.47
C HIS A 309 -26.53 0.85 -8.62
N ALA A 310 -25.75 0.63 -9.66
CA ALA A 310 -26.15 -0.19 -10.80
C ALA A 310 -26.40 -1.65 -10.37
N VAL A 311 -25.46 -2.25 -9.63
CA VAL A 311 -25.58 -3.59 -9.03
C VAL A 311 -26.82 -3.69 -8.14
N GLU A 312 -27.06 -2.70 -7.28
CA GLU A 312 -28.25 -2.67 -6.44
C GLU A 312 -29.56 -2.62 -7.23
N LEU A 313 -29.62 -1.82 -8.30
CA LEU A 313 -30.78 -1.72 -9.19
C LEU A 313 -31.02 -3.03 -9.92
N LEU A 314 -29.98 -3.67 -10.46
CA LEU A 314 -30.05 -4.97 -11.13
C LEU A 314 -30.66 -6.04 -10.21
N GLY A 315 -30.21 -6.08 -8.95
CA GLY A 315 -30.78 -6.96 -7.92
C GLY A 315 -32.25 -6.65 -7.60
N LYS A 316 -32.60 -5.36 -7.45
CA LYS A 316 -34.00 -4.92 -7.19
C LYS A 316 -34.93 -5.18 -8.37
N LEU A 317 -34.41 -5.17 -9.60
CA LEU A 317 -35.13 -5.46 -10.84
C LEU A 317 -35.25 -6.97 -11.11
N LYS A 318 -34.48 -7.79 -10.40
CA LYS A 318 -34.32 -9.23 -10.68
C LYS A 318 -33.89 -9.45 -12.13
N ALA A 319 -32.84 -8.75 -12.55
CA ALA A 319 -32.29 -8.86 -13.90
C ALA A 319 -31.49 -10.17 -14.01
N VAL A 320 -32.08 -11.18 -14.66
CA VAL A 320 -31.43 -12.50 -14.84
C VAL A 320 -30.24 -12.37 -15.79
N GLU A 321 -30.34 -11.43 -16.73
CA GLU A 321 -29.33 -11.09 -17.71
C GLU A 321 -28.02 -10.59 -17.09
N ALA A 322 -28.08 -10.07 -15.85
CA ALA A 322 -26.92 -9.54 -15.14
C ALA A 322 -26.17 -10.60 -14.32
N VAL A 323 -26.69 -11.82 -14.18
CA VAL A 323 -26.08 -12.84 -13.31
C VAL A 323 -24.61 -13.11 -13.63
N PRO A 324 -24.19 -13.31 -14.90
CA PRO A 324 -22.77 -13.50 -15.22
C PRO A 324 -21.91 -12.32 -14.78
N ALA A 325 -22.31 -11.09 -15.14
CA ALA A 325 -21.58 -9.88 -14.76
C ALA A 325 -21.48 -9.67 -13.24
N LEU A 326 -22.52 -10.04 -12.49
CA LEU A 326 -22.49 -9.99 -11.03
C LEU A 326 -21.55 -11.04 -10.43
N ILE A 327 -21.44 -12.23 -11.04
CA ILE A 327 -20.45 -13.24 -10.64
C ILE A 327 -19.05 -12.74 -10.96
N ASP A 328 -18.84 -12.15 -12.14
CA ASP A 328 -17.56 -11.58 -12.55
C ASP A 328 -17.13 -10.45 -11.60
N ILE A 329 -18.05 -9.59 -11.14
CA ILE A 329 -17.74 -8.57 -10.12
C ILE A 329 -17.29 -9.19 -8.79
N VAL A 330 -17.81 -10.35 -8.39
CA VAL A 330 -17.34 -11.04 -7.18
C VAL A 330 -15.95 -11.65 -7.41
N ALA A 331 -15.68 -12.13 -8.62
CA ALA A 331 -14.41 -12.79 -8.97
C ALA A 331 -13.25 -11.84 -9.24
N ASP A 332 -13.53 -10.70 -9.88
CA ASP A 332 -12.50 -9.84 -10.47
C ASP A 332 -12.21 -8.59 -9.59
N VAL A 333 -12.94 -8.41 -8.49
CA VAL A 333 -12.77 -7.28 -7.55
C VAL A 333 -12.34 -7.82 -6.18
N ASP A 334 -11.56 -7.03 -5.45
CA ASP A 334 -11.22 -7.27 -4.04
C ASP A 334 -12.44 -7.75 -3.23
N PRO A 335 -12.37 -8.94 -2.57
CA PRO A 335 -13.47 -9.48 -1.76
C PRO A 335 -13.99 -8.51 -0.68
N GLU A 336 -13.14 -7.63 -0.16
CA GLU A 336 -13.52 -6.63 0.85
C GLU A 336 -14.22 -5.40 0.25
N ALA A 337 -14.22 -5.26 -1.08
CA ALA A 337 -14.86 -4.14 -1.75
C ALA A 337 -16.38 -4.12 -1.53
N THR A 338 -16.92 -2.91 -1.39
CA THR A 338 -18.37 -2.72 -1.18
C THR A 338 -19.20 -3.26 -2.36
N ILE A 339 -18.66 -3.18 -3.58
CA ILE A 339 -19.35 -3.66 -4.79
C ILE A 339 -19.47 -5.20 -4.83
N SER A 340 -18.48 -5.94 -4.34
CA SER A 340 -18.52 -7.42 -4.25
C SER A 340 -19.67 -7.87 -3.34
N ASN A 341 -19.74 -7.30 -2.14
CA ASN A 341 -20.86 -7.50 -1.21
C ASN A 341 -22.22 -7.09 -1.80
N ALA A 342 -22.26 -6.01 -2.60
CA ALA A 342 -23.49 -5.61 -3.28
C ALA A 342 -23.90 -6.62 -4.37
N ALA A 343 -22.94 -7.22 -5.07
CA ALA A 343 -23.16 -8.22 -6.10
C ALA A 343 -23.68 -9.53 -5.53
N ILE A 344 -23.09 -10.04 -4.43
CA ILE A 344 -23.60 -11.20 -3.66
C ILE A 344 -25.07 -10.99 -3.28
N ARG A 345 -25.40 -9.84 -2.69
CA ARG A 345 -26.78 -9.49 -2.32
C ARG A 345 -27.71 -9.35 -3.52
N ALA A 346 -27.20 -8.85 -4.65
CA ALA A 346 -27.97 -8.74 -5.89
C ALA A 346 -28.30 -10.12 -6.47
N LEU A 347 -27.33 -11.05 -6.47
CA LEU A 347 -27.52 -12.46 -6.87
C LEU A 347 -28.59 -13.15 -6.01
N MET A 348 -28.51 -13.01 -4.67
CA MET A 348 -29.54 -13.54 -3.75
C MET A 348 -30.94 -12.94 -4.03
N ARG A 349 -31.02 -11.66 -4.39
CA ARG A 349 -32.29 -10.98 -4.73
C ARG A 349 -32.88 -11.43 -6.06
N ILE A 350 -32.02 -11.72 -7.05
CA ILE A 350 -32.43 -12.32 -8.33
C ILE A 350 -33.06 -13.69 -8.05
N GLY A 351 -32.43 -14.49 -7.19
CA GLY A 351 -32.99 -15.73 -6.65
C GLY A 351 -32.71 -16.96 -7.53
N PRO A 352 -33.65 -17.92 -7.66
CA PRO A 352 -33.42 -19.20 -8.33
C PRO A 352 -32.80 -19.16 -9.74
N PRO A 353 -33.08 -18.15 -10.61
CA PRO A 353 -32.42 -18.05 -11.91
C PRO A 353 -30.88 -17.92 -11.86
N ALA A 354 -30.31 -17.50 -10.71
CA ALA A 354 -28.87 -17.41 -10.54
C ALA A 354 -28.21 -18.76 -10.18
N LEU A 355 -28.98 -19.79 -9.84
CA LEU A 355 -28.44 -21.06 -9.33
C LEU A 355 -27.59 -21.80 -10.36
N GLU A 356 -28.06 -21.97 -11.60
CA GLU A 356 -27.29 -22.69 -12.62
C GLU A 356 -25.97 -21.97 -12.99
N PRO A 357 -25.94 -20.64 -13.21
CA PRO A 357 -24.67 -19.94 -13.41
C PRO A 357 -23.69 -20.07 -12.24
N VAL A 358 -24.18 -19.97 -11.00
CA VAL A 358 -23.32 -20.12 -9.81
C VAL A 358 -22.80 -21.56 -9.68
N LEU A 359 -23.65 -22.58 -9.90
CA LEU A 359 -23.22 -23.98 -9.91
C LEU A 359 -22.21 -24.28 -11.04
N ALA A 360 -22.37 -23.65 -12.21
CA ALA A 360 -21.39 -23.74 -13.29
C ALA A 360 -20.06 -23.12 -12.88
N PHE A 361 -20.07 -21.95 -12.22
CA PHE A 361 -18.87 -21.33 -11.68
C PHE A 361 -18.17 -22.24 -10.67
N MET A 362 -18.90 -22.79 -9.69
CA MET A 362 -18.33 -23.73 -8.70
C MET A 362 -17.65 -24.93 -9.34
N ARG A 363 -18.20 -25.40 -10.48
CA ARG A 363 -17.72 -26.61 -11.15
C ARG A 363 -16.51 -26.38 -12.04
N TYR A 364 -16.45 -25.25 -12.74
CA TYR A 364 -15.47 -25.03 -13.80
C TYR A 364 -14.38 -24.02 -13.43
N SER A 365 -14.66 -23.12 -12.48
CA SER A 365 -13.67 -22.14 -12.06
C SER A 365 -12.55 -22.79 -11.25
N TRP A 366 -11.36 -22.22 -11.28
CA TRP A 366 -10.26 -22.54 -10.35
C TRP A 366 -10.13 -21.52 -9.21
N ASP A 367 -10.95 -20.46 -9.21
CA ASP A 367 -10.95 -19.42 -8.20
C ASP A 367 -11.70 -19.88 -6.94
N VAL A 368 -10.95 -20.49 -6.02
CA VAL A 368 -11.49 -21.07 -4.79
C VAL A 368 -12.05 -20.00 -3.84
N GLU A 369 -11.40 -18.84 -3.75
CA GLU A 369 -11.84 -17.74 -2.88
C GLU A 369 -13.21 -17.20 -3.32
N THR A 370 -13.42 -17.05 -4.62
CA THR A 370 -14.75 -16.67 -5.13
C THR A 370 -15.78 -17.79 -4.94
N LYS A 371 -15.38 -19.07 -5.01
CA LYS A 371 -16.28 -20.18 -4.70
C LYS A 371 -16.70 -20.16 -3.23
N THR A 372 -15.82 -19.87 -2.28
CA THR A 372 -16.19 -19.76 -0.86
C THR A 372 -17.11 -18.56 -0.63
N ALA A 373 -16.84 -17.41 -1.26
CA ALA A 373 -17.69 -16.21 -1.18
C ALA A 373 -19.11 -16.45 -1.76
N LEU A 374 -19.23 -17.14 -2.90
CA LEU A 374 -20.51 -17.47 -3.53
C LEU A 374 -21.29 -18.57 -2.80
N ALA A 375 -20.72 -19.21 -1.78
CA ALA A 375 -21.41 -20.25 -0.99
C ALA A 375 -22.67 -19.73 -0.28
N GLU A 376 -22.66 -18.47 0.21
CA GLU A 376 -23.84 -17.83 0.79
C GLU A 376 -24.96 -17.67 -0.25
N VAL A 377 -24.61 -17.32 -1.48
CA VAL A 377 -25.58 -17.21 -2.59
C VAL A 377 -26.23 -18.56 -2.85
N ILE A 378 -25.43 -19.62 -2.94
CA ILE A 378 -25.90 -20.99 -3.14
C ILE A 378 -26.83 -21.43 -2.00
N GLU A 379 -26.44 -21.19 -0.74
CA GLU A 379 -27.28 -21.52 0.42
C GLU A 379 -28.66 -20.84 0.31
N ALA A 380 -28.67 -19.56 -0.05
CA ALA A 380 -29.89 -18.75 -0.08
C ALA A 380 -30.86 -19.14 -1.21
N ILE A 381 -30.35 -19.59 -2.36
CA ILE A 381 -31.18 -19.86 -3.55
C ILE A 381 -31.31 -21.36 -3.89
N GLY A 382 -30.49 -22.21 -3.27
CA GLY A 382 -30.30 -23.63 -3.63
C GLY A 382 -30.95 -24.66 -2.70
N GLN A 383 -31.75 -24.26 -1.70
CA GLN A 383 -32.27 -25.16 -0.65
C GLN A 383 -33.06 -26.39 -1.15
N GLU A 384 -33.70 -26.31 -2.32
CA GLU A 384 -34.50 -27.39 -2.90
C GLU A 384 -33.74 -28.26 -3.91
N ASP A 385 -32.47 -27.95 -4.21
CA ASP A 385 -31.67 -28.65 -5.22
C ASP A 385 -30.70 -29.65 -4.60
N GLU A 386 -30.91 -30.94 -4.90
CA GLU A 386 -30.12 -32.04 -4.33
C GLU A 386 -28.63 -31.99 -4.73
N ARG A 387 -28.26 -31.27 -5.79
CA ARG A 387 -26.86 -31.13 -6.24
C ARG A 387 -26.05 -30.22 -5.33
N VAL A 388 -26.69 -29.25 -4.68
CA VAL A 388 -26.03 -28.16 -3.96
C VAL A 388 -25.15 -28.69 -2.84
N TYR A 389 -25.62 -29.69 -2.09
CA TYR A 389 -24.83 -30.26 -1.01
C TYR A 389 -23.51 -30.87 -1.53
N GLU A 390 -23.57 -31.69 -2.59
CA GLU A 390 -22.38 -32.32 -3.16
C GLU A 390 -21.43 -31.28 -3.76
N THR A 391 -21.96 -30.19 -4.34
CA THR A 391 -21.14 -29.07 -4.81
C THR A 391 -20.43 -28.37 -3.64
N LEU A 392 -21.12 -28.06 -2.55
CA LEU A 392 -20.49 -27.44 -1.37
C LEU A 392 -19.42 -28.35 -0.74
N VAL A 393 -19.64 -29.66 -0.71
CA VAL A 393 -18.64 -30.63 -0.24
C VAL A 393 -17.42 -30.64 -1.17
N SER A 394 -17.63 -30.61 -2.49
CA SER A 394 -16.52 -30.54 -3.44
C SER A 394 -15.67 -29.28 -3.25
N VAL A 395 -16.30 -28.12 -3.01
CA VAL A 395 -15.59 -26.86 -2.74
C VAL A 395 -14.88 -26.92 -1.38
N TRP A 396 -15.49 -27.54 -0.38
CA TRP A 396 -14.86 -27.76 0.93
C TRP A 396 -13.59 -28.62 0.85
N GLU A 397 -13.60 -29.64 0.02
CA GLU A 397 -12.42 -30.49 -0.21
C GLU A 397 -11.30 -29.76 -0.96
N GLU A 398 -11.66 -28.84 -1.85
CA GLU A 398 -10.72 -28.00 -2.63
C GLU A 398 -10.11 -26.88 -1.78
N ALA A 399 -10.90 -26.24 -0.91
CA ALA A 399 -10.53 -25.02 -0.21
C ALA A 399 -9.53 -25.21 0.95
N ALA A 400 -8.56 -24.31 1.03
CA ALA A 400 -7.70 -24.08 2.18
C ALA A 400 -8.32 -23.05 3.14
N TRP A 401 -7.84 -23.01 4.40
CA TRP A 401 -8.37 -22.10 5.42
C TRP A 401 -8.17 -20.63 5.02
N GLU A 402 -7.00 -20.30 4.48
CA GLU A 402 -6.66 -18.97 3.95
C GLU A 402 -7.54 -18.50 2.77
N GLU A 403 -8.20 -19.43 2.06
CA GLU A 403 -9.12 -19.15 0.95
C GLU A 403 -10.58 -19.01 1.43
N GLY A 404 -10.80 -18.90 2.75
CA GLY A 404 -12.13 -18.73 3.34
C GLY A 404 -12.92 -20.02 3.50
N LYS A 405 -12.26 -21.18 3.68
CA LYS A 405 -12.92 -22.48 3.91
C LYS A 405 -13.99 -22.42 5.02
N CYS A 406 -13.78 -21.62 6.05
CA CYS A 406 -14.72 -21.42 7.15
C CYS A 406 -16.10 -20.92 6.67
N LEU A 407 -16.16 -20.13 5.60
CA LEU A 407 -17.40 -19.55 5.04
C LEU A 407 -18.36 -20.63 4.51
N LEU A 408 -17.86 -21.83 4.21
CA LEU A 408 -18.66 -22.97 3.77
C LEU A 408 -19.37 -23.69 4.93
N ALA A 409 -18.96 -23.48 6.18
CA ALA A 409 -19.47 -24.23 7.33
C ALA A 409 -20.99 -24.07 7.52
N TYR A 410 -21.48 -22.83 7.50
CA TYR A 410 -22.92 -22.54 7.59
C TYR A 410 -23.72 -23.07 6.39
N PRO A 411 -23.33 -22.80 5.12
CA PRO A 411 -23.95 -23.41 3.95
C PRO A 411 -24.04 -24.93 4.03
N LEU A 412 -22.96 -25.61 4.42
CA LEU A 412 -22.92 -27.06 4.61
C LEU A 412 -23.88 -27.52 5.70
N ALA A 413 -23.89 -26.86 6.86
CA ALA A 413 -24.79 -27.19 7.96
C ALA A 413 -26.27 -27.03 7.57
N ARG A 414 -26.63 -25.90 6.94
CA ARG A 414 -28.03 -25.59 6.62
C ARG A 414 -28.59 -26.39 5.46
N ILE A 415 -27.78 -26.67 4.44
CA ILE A 415 -28.19 -27.51 3.30
C ILE A 415 -28.09 -29.00 3.65
N GLY A 416 -27.01 -29.42 4.29
CA GLY A 416 -26.72 -30.82 4.60
C GLY A 416 -27.43 -31.37 5.82
N GLY A 417 -27.79 -30.50 6.78
CA GLY A 417 -28.29 -30.91 8.09
C GLY A 417 -27.33 -31.88 8.77
N GLU A 418 -27.86 -32.98 9.30
CA GLU A 418 -27.07 -34.02 9.97
C GLU A 418 -25.97 -34.63 9.06
N ARG A 419 -26.08 -34.53 7.73
CA ARG A 419 -25.06 -35.05 6.81
C ARG A 419 -23.73 -34.30 6.91
N ALA A 420 -23.76 -33.02 7.30
CA ALA A 420 -22.57 -32.18 7.41
C ALA A 420 -21.80 -32.40 8.72
N ILE A 421 -22.43 -32.97 9.75
CA ILE A 421 -21.82 -33.14 11.09
C ILE A 421 -20.45 -33.83 11.02
N PRO A 422 -20.28 -35.01 10.37
CA PRO A 422 -18.99 -35.68 10.36
C PRO A 422 -17.89 -34.85 9.68
N LEU A 423 -18.26 -34.08 8.66
CA LEU A 423 -17.32 -33.25 7.90
C LEU A 423 -16.86 -32.04 8.75
N LEU A 424 -17.79 -31.40 9.46
CA LEU A 424 -17.49 -30.27 10.34
C LEU A 424 -16.79 -30.72 11.63
N GLU A 425 -17.12 -31.89 12.18
CA GLU A 425 -16.39 -32.49 13.31
C GLU A 425 -14.94 -32.81 12.94
N GLU A 426 -14.70 -33.39 11.76
CA GLU A 426 -13.35 -33.65 11.24
C GLU A 426 -12.56 -32.35 11.05
N ALA A 427 -13.23 -31.27 10.63
CA ALA A 427 -12.62 -29.95 10.48
C ALA A 427 -12.05 -29.39 11.79
N LEU A 428 -12.72 -29.64 12.92
CA LEU A 428 -12.22 -29.21 14.24
C LEU A 428 -10.96 -29.97 14.68
N GLU A 429 -10.66 -31.10 14.05
CA GLU A 429 -9.44 -31.88 14.28
C GLU A 429 -8.31 -31.49 13.28
N ASP A 430 -8.57 -30.57 12.34
CA ASP A 430 -7.59 -30.14 11.34
C ASP A 430 -6.45 -29.35 12.01
N PRO A 431 -5.18 -29.80 11.90
CA PRO A 431 -4.04 -29.09 12.50
C PRO A 431 -3.79 -27.69 11.91
N TYR A 432 -4.36 -27.37 10.75
CA TYR A 432 -4.26 -26.06 10.12
C TYR A 432 -5.41 -25.11 10.49
N LEU A 433 -6.41 -25.57 11.25
CA LEU A 433 -7.43 -24.71 11.85
C LEU A 433 -6.85 -24.07 13.12
N TYR A 434 -6.09 -22.98 12.96
CA TYR A 434 -5.49 -22.24 14.09
C TYR A 434 -6.06 -20.84 14.29
N ASP A 435 -6.81 -20.31 13.32
CA ASP A 435 -7.48 -19.04 13.44
C ASP A 435 -8.77 -19.17 14.29
N VAL A 436 -8.95 -18.25 15.23
CA VAL A 436 -10.07 -18.28 16.18
C VAL A 436 -11.39 -17.93 15.49
N LEU A 437 -11.37 -17.06 14.47
CA LEU A 437 -12.57 -16.74 13.70
C LEU A 437 -13.02 -17.96 12.89
N ASP A 438 -12.08 -18.63 12.22
CA ASP A 438 -12.39 -19.85 11.45
C ASP A 438 -12.93 -20.97 12.33
N TYR A 439 -12.33 -21.18 13.51
CA TYR A 439 -12.84 -22.16 14.49
C TYR A 439 -14.27 -21.83 14.90
N ASN A 440 -14.55 -20.56 15.20
CA ASN A 440 -15.85 -20.12 15.66
C ASN A 440 -16.94 -20.30 14.60
N GLU A 441 -16.62 -20.10 13.31
CA GLU A 441 -17.57 -20.35 12.20
C GLU A 441 -17.96 -21.85 12.14
N VAL A 442 -16.97 -22.75 12.20
CA VAL A 442 -17.22 -24.21 12.18
C VAL A 442 -17.95 -24.67 13.44
N ALA A 443 -17.53 -24.19 14.61
CA ALA A 443 -18.16 -24.51 15.88
C ALA A 443 -19.61 -24.01 15.91
N ALA A 444 -19.87 -22.78 15.51
CA ALA A 444 -21.22 -22.23 15.49
C ALA A 444 -22.15 -22.97 14.51
N ALA A 445 -21.62 -23.42 13.37
CA ALA A 445 -22.36 -24.28 12.43
C ALA A 445 -22.74 -25.63 13.07
N LEU A 446 -21.84 -26.26 13.83
CA LEU A 446 -22.12 -27.49 14.59
C LEU A 446 -23.13 -27.26 15.74
N GLU A 447 -23.03 -26.13 16.44
CA GLU A 447 -24.01 -25.74 17.47
C GLU A 447 -25.41 -25.52 16.87
N GLU A 448 -25.53 -24.92 15.67
CA GLU A 448 -26.80 -24.77 14.95
C GLU A 448 -27.43 -26.14 14.64
N LEU A 449 -26.61 -27.16 14.41
CA LEU A 449 -27.04 -28.56 14.24
C LEU A 449 -27.32 -29.30 15.56
N GLY A 450 -27.10 -28.66 16.70
CA GLY A 450 -27.33 -29.23 18.03
C GLY A 450 -26.24 -30.18 18.50
N VAL A 451 -25.03 -30.09 17.93
CA VAL A 451 -23.84 -30.83 18.37
C VAL A 451 -23.16 -30.04 19.49
N GLU A 452 -22.79 -30.72 20.57
CA GLU A 452 -22.02 -30.11 21.66
C GLU A 452 -20.56 -30.05 21.24
N VAL A 453 -20.03 -28.83 21.09
CA VAL A 453 -18.69 -28.59 20.54
C VAL A 453 -17.68 -28.49 21.68
N PRO A 454 -16.46 -29.05 21.54
CA PRO A 454 -15.40 -28.84 22.52
C PRO A 454 -15.12 -27.35 22.74
N PRO A 455 -14.72 -26.94 23.96
CA PRO A 455 -14.24 -25.59 24.19
C PRO A 455 -12.99 -25.32 23.34
N GLU A 456 -12.83 -24.07 22.89
CA GLU A 456 -11.77 -23.61 21.98
C GLU A 456 -10.40 -24.28 22.25
N PRO A 457 -9.74 -24.89 21.24
CA PRO A 457 -8.38 -25.44 21.41
C PRO A 457 -7.33 -24.35 21.66
N PHE A 458 -7.63 -23.09 21.29
CA PHE A 458 -6.75 -21.91 21.50
C PHE A 458 -7.14 -21.06 22.71
N GLY A 459 -8.15 -21.50 23.46
CA GLY A 459 -8.45 -20.96 24.78
C GLY A 459 -7.38 -21.39 25.78
N LEU A 460 -6.59 -20.42 26.26
CA LEU A 460 -5.67 -20.56 27.40
C LEU A 460 -6.33 -20.97 28.73
N GLU A 461 -7.58 -21.45 28.71
CA GLU A 461 -8.31 -21.89 29.91
C GLU A 461 -8.04 -23.35 30.31
N LEU A 462 -7.19 -24.09 29.59
CA LEU A 462 -6.88 -25.50 29.92
C LEU A 462 -5.40 -25.85 30.10
N PHE A 463 -4.53 -24.89 30.36
CA PHE A 463 -3.25 -25.23 31.00
C PHE A 463 -3.42 -25.25 32.52
N ASP A 464 -3.31 -26.44 33.11
CA ASP A 464 -3.15 -26.57 34.55
C ASP A 464 -2.01 -25.63 34.97
N ALA A 465 -2.28 -24.68 35.86
CA ALA A 465 -1.34 -23.67 36.35
C ALA A 465 -0.09 -24.27 37.05
N SER A 466 0.05 -25.60 37.00
CA SER A 466 1.14 -26.39 37.55
C SER A 466 2.39 -26.46 36.66
N ASP A 467 2.34 -26.06 35.38
CA ASP A 467 3.53 -26.11 34.50
C ASP A 467 3.75 -24.88 33.60
N VAL A 468 3.90 -23.71 34.23
CA VAL A 468 4.34 -22.47 33.57
C VAL A 468 5.70 -22.57 32.88
N GLU A 469 6.53 -23.55 33.26
CA GLU A 469 7.86 -23.77 32.67
C GLU A 469 7.70 -24.40 31.27
N THR A 470 6.84 -25.42 31.12
CA THR A 470 6.52 -26.00 29.81
C THR A 470 5.89 -24.98 28.86
N LEU A 471 4.99 -24.11 29.36
CA LEU A 471 4.40 -23.04 28.55
C LEU A 471 5.46 -22.02 28.09
N ALA A 472 6.33 -21.54 29.00
CA ALA A 472 7.40 -20.62 28.65
C ALA A 472 8.38 -21.23 27.62
N GLN A 473 8.69 -22.51 27.78
CA GLN A 473 9.53 -23.25 26.84
C GLN A 473 8.86 -23.34 25.46
N SER A 474 7.58 -23.72 25.40
CA SER A 474 6.83 -23.81 24.13
C SER A 474 6.74 -22.47 23.40
N ILE A 475 6.62 -21.36 24.11
CA ILE A 475 6.50 -20.03 23.50
C ILE A 475 7.80 -19.60 22.82
N LEU A 476 8.96 -19.93 23.44
CA LEU A 476 10.26 -19.40 23.01
C LEU A 476 11.15 -20.43 22.29
N SER A 477 10.89 -21.73 22.42
CA SER A 477 11.70 -22.78 21.79
C SER A 477 11.71 -22.67 20.27
N ASP A 478 10.55 -22.38 19.69
CA ASP A 478 10.34 -22.44 18.24
C ASP A 478 10.99 -21.25 17.52
N ILE A 479 11.09 -20.09 18.20
CA ILE A 479 11.64 -18.84 17.63
C ILE A 479 13.09 -19.02 17.17
N SER A 480 13.88 -19.76 17.95
CA SER A 480 15.29 -20.02 17.67
C SER A 480 15.53 -21.33 16.92
N ASP A 481 14.50 -22.15 16.74
CA ASP A 481 14.61 -23.44 16.06
C ASP A 481 14.75 -23.25 14.55
N PRO A 482 15.83 -23.75 13.91
CA PRO A 482 15.91 -23.74 12.46
C PRO A 482 14.75 -24.49 11.82
N GLY A 483 14.27 -25.59 12.41
CA GLY A 483 13.15 -26.40 11.89
C GLY A 483 11.93 -25.57 11.57
N TYR A 484 11.45 -24.85 12.57
CA TYR A 484 10.32 -23.92 12.48
C TYR A 484 10.55 -22.76 11.50
N LEU A 485 11.75 -22.16 11.49
CA LEU A 485 12.07 -21.13 10.50
C LEU A 485 12.03 -21.68 9.07
N MET A 486 12.48 -22.92 8.86
CA MET A 486 12.51 -23.55 7.54
C MET A 486 11.10 -23.73 6.97
N THR A 487 10.13 -24.15 7.77
CA THR A 487 8.75 -24.34 7.29
C THR A 487 8.11 -23.03 6.85
N LEU A 488 8.37 -21.93 7.56
CA LEU A 488 7.82 -20.60 7.23
C LEU A 488 8.51 -19.93 6.04
N VAL A 489 9.80 -20.20 5.86
CA VAL A 489 10.62 -19.55 4.83
C VAL A 489 10.58 -20.31 3.51
N GLU A 490 10.35 -21.63 3.52
CA GLU A 490 10.17 -22.42 2.31
C GLU A 490 8.89 -22.04 1.54
N THR A 491 7.84 -21.59 2.23
CA THR A 491 6.60 -21.10 1.63
C THR A 491 6.71 -19.68 1.07
N ALA A 492 7.78 -18.95 1.37
CA ALA A 492 7.98 -17.58 0.86
C ALA A 492 8.17 -17.56 -0.68
N PRO A 493 7.67 -16.53 -1.40
CA PRO A 493 7.79 -16.43 -2.86
C PRO A 493 9.23 -16.54 -3.36
N GLU A 494 9.43 -17.03 -4.60
CA GLU A 494 10.76 -17.29 -5.16
C GLU A 494 11.65 -16.03 -5.21
N GLU A 495 11.03 -14.87 -5.40
CA GLU A 495 11.64 -13.54 -5.36
C GLU A 495 12.33 -13.26 -4.01
N TRP A 496 11.69 -13.63 -2.91
CA TRP A 496 12.19 -13.44 -1.54
C TRP A 496 13.31 -14.44 -1.21
N ARG A 497 13.27 -15.66 -1.77
CA ARG A 497 14.33 -16.66 -1.62
C ARG A 497 15.68 -16.20 -2.21
N SER A 498 15.64 -15.24 -3.14
CA SER A 498 16.85 -14.63 -3.71
C SER A 498 17.49 -13.55 -2.81
N HIS A 499 16.77 -13.07 -1.78
CA HIS A 499 17.17 -12.02 -0.84
C HIS A 499 17.10 -12.52 0.63
N PRO A 500 18.05 -13.38 1.05
CA PRO A 500 18.02 -14.03 2.37
C PRO A 500 18.17 -13.06 3.55
N ASP A 501 18.69 -11.86 3.31
CA ASP A 501 18.88 -10.84 4.34
C ASP A 501 17.52 -10.16 4.65
N ASP A 502 16.74 -9.83 3.62
CA ASP A 502 15.39 -9.25 3.74
C ASP A 502 14.40 -10.23 4.39
N LEU A 503 14.52 -11.51 4.05
CA LEU A 503 13.69 -12.57 4.62
C LEU A 503 13.98 -12.82 6.11
N ALA A 504 15.23 -12.71 6.52
CA ALA A 504 15.60 -12.78 7.94
C ALA A 504 15.03 -11.59 8.73
N HIS A 505 15.01 -10.39 8.13
CA HIS A 505 14.38 -9.21 8.73
C HIS A 505 12.85 -9.35 8.86
N ALA A 506 12.18 -9.77 7.79
CA ALA A 506 10.73 -9.97 7.82
C ALA A 506 10.30 -11.01 8.88
N TYR A 507 11.04 -12.12 8.99
CA TYR A 507 10.82 -13.12 10.03
C TYR A 507 10.97 -12.51 11.45
N THR A 508 12.03 -11.72 11.68
CA THR A 508 12.23 -11.10 13.00
C THR A 508 11.11 -10.17 13.38
N ASP A 509 10.55 -9.44 12.43
CA ASP A 509 9.44 -8.52 12.68
C ASP A 509 8.15 -9.28 13.01
N ILE A 510 7.83 -10.34 12.25
CA ILE A 510 6.67 -11.21 12.50
C ILE A 510 6.76 -11.86 13.88
N GLU A 511 7.90 -12.46 14.19
CA GLU A 511 8.12 -13.13 15.48
C GLU A 511 8.13 -12.15 16.65
N TRP A 512 8.68 -10.96 16.44
CA TRP A 512 8.67 -9.91 17.45
C TRP A 512 7.24 -9.47 17.77
N ILE A 513 6.42 -9.24 16.75
CA ILE A 513 5.00 -8.91 16.88
C ILE A 513 4.27 -10.01 17.65
N ARG A 514 4.42 -11.27 17.23
CA ARG A 514 3.78 -12.43 17.84
C ARG A 514 4.09 -12.54 19.34
N VAL A 515 5.37 -12.52 19.69
CA VAL A 515 5.84 -12.74 21.07
C VAL A 515 5.49 -11.56 21.98
N THR A 516 5.63 -10.34 21.48
CA THR A 516 5.28 -9.15 22.28
C THR A 516 3.79 -9.02 22.52
N ASN A 517 2.95 -9.36 21.52
CA ASN A 517 1.50 -9.44 21.69
C ASN A 517 1.14 -10.50 22.74
N LEU A 518 1.67 -11.71 22.61
CA LEU A 518 1.44 -12.78 23.58
C LEU A 518 1.85 -12.35 25.00
N ILE A 519 3.03 -11.77 25.19
CA ILE A 519 3.48 -11.28 26.50
C ILE A 519 2.55 -10.19 27.05
N ALA A 520 2.07 -9.27 26.21
CA ALA A 520 1.12 -8.23 26.63
C ALA A 520 -0.19 -8.85 27.10
N VAL A 521 -0.77 -9.77 26.32
CA VAL A 521 -2.01 -10.48 26.65
C VAL A 521 -1.84 -11.21 27.98
N GLN A 522 -0.82 -12.06 28.11
CA GLN A 522 -0.59 -12.83 29.35
C GLN A 522 -0.32 -11.92 30.57
N ALA A 523 0.37 -10.80 30.40
CA ALA A 523 0.64 -9.88 31.50
C ALA A 523 -0.61 -9.12 31.97
N ILE A 524 -1.62 -8.96 31.10
CA ILE A 524 -2.84 -8.19 31.38
C ILE A 524 -3.98 -9.11 31.83
N THR A 525 -4.24 -10.21 31.13
CA THR A 525 -5.45 -11.02 31.32
C THR A 525 -5.28 -12.11 32.38
N LEU A 526 -4.06 -12.58 32.64
CA LEU A 526 -3.86 -13.59 33.67
C LEU A 526 -3.84 -13.01 35.10
N PRO A 527 -4.37 -13.75 36.09
CA PRO A 527 -4.20 -13.41 37.50
C PRO A 527 -2.72 -13.29 37.89
N PRO A 528 -2.34 -12.36 38.79
CA PRO A 528 -0.95 -12.17 39.26
C PRO A 528 -0.27 -13.46 39.76
N GLU A 529 -1.05 -14.38 40.34
CA GLU A 529 -0.57 -15.67 40.84
C GLU A 529 -0.02 -16.57 39.73
N VAL A 530 -0.45 -16.38 38.48
CA VAL A 530 -0.03 -17.13 37.29
C VAL A 530 0.91 -16.30 36.42
N SER A 531 0.60 -15.02 36.19
CA SER A 531 1.41 -14.15 35.33
C SER A 531 2.80 -13.88 35.91
N VAL A 532 2.96 -13.76 37.24
CA VAL A 532 4.29 -13.55 37.84
C VAL A 532 5.21 -14.77 37.64
N PRO A 533 4.82 -16.02 37.99
CA PRO A 533 5.62 -17.20 37.67
C PRO A 533 5.91 -17.37 36.18
N LEU A 534 4.93 -17.13 35.31
CA LEU A 534 5.09 -17.23 33.86
C LEU A 534 6.11 -16.23 33.32
N ILE A 535 6.03 -14.95 33.70
CA ILE A 535 7.01 -13.93 33.30
C ILE A 535 8.42 -14.27 33.81
N VAL A 536 8.53 -14.87 35.00
CA VAL A 536 9.82 -15.33 35.54
C VAL A 536 10.37 -16.55 34.78
N ALA A 537 9.51 -17.44 34.29
CA ALA A 537 9.91 -18.57 33.45
C ALA A 537 10.32 -18.07 32.04
N LEU A 538 9.49 -17.25 31.40
CA LEU A 538 9.80 -16.60 30.11
C LEU A 538 11.10 -15.81 30.17
N LEU A 539 11.38 -15.09 31.26
CA LEU A 539 12.64 -14.36 31.41
C LEU A 539 13.85 -15.31 31.41
N ARG A 540 13.74 -16.47 32.07
CA ARG A 540 14.83 -17.45 32.10
C ARG A 540 15.07 -18.07 30.72
N GLU A 541 14.00 -18.43 30.02
CA GLU A 541 14.08 -18.96 28.66
C GLU A 541 14.62 -17.90 27.68
N ALA A 542 14.16 -16.65 27.78
CA ALA A 542 14.70 -15.54 26.98
C ALA A 542 16.19 -15.29 27.25
N GLU A 543 16.66 -15.38 28.50
CA GLU A 543 18.08 -15.27 28.83
C GLU A 543 18.92 -16.45 28.27
N GLY A 544 18.30 -17.60 28.00
CA GLY A 544 18.91 -18.77 27.36
C GLY A 544 18.78 -18.81 25.83
N LEU A 545 17.96 -17.93 25.24
CA LEU A 545 17.67 -17.90 23.81
C LEU A 545 18.96 -17.70 23.00
N SER A 546 19.25 -18.63 22.09
CA SER A 546 20.45 -18.60 21.26
C SER A 546 20.14 -19.15 19.87
N PHE A 547 20.60 -18.42 18.85
CA PHE A 547 20.41 -18.76 17.45
C PHE A 547 21.62 -19.57 16.89
N GLU A 548 22.26 -20.40 17.72
CA GLU A 548 23.46 -21.18 17.38
C GLU A 548 23.14 -22.68 17.10
N ALA A 549 22.32 -22.96 16.08
CA ALA A 549 22.05 -24.32 15.65
C ALA A 549 22.84 -24.71 14.38
N SER A 550 23.25 -26.00 14.28
CA SER A 550 24.04 -26.48 13.14
C SER A 550 23.18 -26.63 11.88
N THR A 551 23.34 -25.71 10.94
CA THR A 551 22.62 -25.68 9.65
C THR A 551 23.41 -26.35 8.50
N ARG A 552 24.38 -27.22 8.83
CA ARG A 552 25.38 -27.75 7.89
C ARG A 552 24.81 -28.64 6.79
N ASP A 553 23.66 -29.26 7.02
CA ASP A 553 23.01 -30.16 6.07
C ASP A 553 21.92 -29.45 5.25
N TYR A 554 21.63 -28.17 5.52
CA TYR A 554 20.58 -27.40 4.83
C TYR A 554 21.05 -26.77 3.51
N PRO A 555 20.10 -26.44 2.60
CA PRO A 555 20.35 -25.66 1.40
C PRO A 555 21.11 -24.36 1.69
N ARG A 556 21.96 -23.95 0.75
CA ARG A 556 22.89 -22.81 0.93
C ARG A 556 22.18 -21.49 1.25
N TRP A 557 21.03 -21.24 0.62
CA TRP A 557 20.28 -19.99 0.78
C TRP A 557 19.66 -19.90 2.19
N LEU A 558 19.04 -20.98 2.66
CA LEU A 558 18.41 -21.10 3.98
C LEU A 558 19.41 -21.01 5.13
N ARG A 559 20.60 -21.61 4.94
CA ARG A 559 21.74 -21.41 5.82
C ARG A 559 22.17 -19.95 5.89
N LYS A 560 22.12 -19.23 4.77
CA LYS A 560 22.47 -17.81 4.72
C LYS A 560 21.42 -16.96 5.44
N THR A 561 20.13 -17.23 5.25
CA THR A 561 19.02 -16.57 5.97
C THR A 561 19.17 -16.75 7.49
N TYR A 562 19.33 -17.99 7.97
CA TYR A 562 19.47 -18.26 9.41
C TYR A 562 20.78 -17.70 9.97
N ALA A 563 21.88 -17.71 9.20
CA ALA A 563 23.12 -17.05 9.62
C ALA A 563 22.95 -15.54 9.76
N HIS A 564 22.22 -14.90 8.84
CA HIS A 564 21.93 -13.46 8.93
C HIS A 564 21.05 -13.15 10.15
N LEU A 565 20.02 -13.95 10.40
CA LEU A 565 19.21 -13.88 11.63
C LEU A 565 20.10 -13.96 12.88
N ALA A 566 20.94 -14.99 12.97
CA ALA A 566 21.79 -15.24 14.13
C ALA A 566 22.86 -14.17 14.35
N GLU A 567 23.42 -13.60 13.26
CA GLU A 567 24.48 -12.58 13.34
C GLU A 567 23.94 -11.17 13.58
N CYS A 568 22.79 -10.81 12.97
CA CYS A 568 22.32 -9.43 12.91
C CYS A 568 21.16 -9.13 13.85
N ALA A 569 20.21 -10.06 14.02
CA ALA A 569 18.93 -9.76 14.67
C ALA A 569 18.69 -10.55 15.97
N GLY A 570 19.20 -11.79 16.06
CA GLY A 570 19.01 -12.67 17.21
C GLY A 570 19.50 -12.06 18.55
N PRO A 571 20.70 -11.47 18.63
CA PRO A 571 21.17 -10.82 19.85
C PRO A 571 20.30 -9.63 20.27
N ASP A 572 19.87 -8.79 19.32
CA ASP A 572 19.00 -7.65 19.60
C ASP A 572 17.60 -8.10 20.04
N PHE A 573 17.03 -9.11 19.38
CA PHE A 573 15.76 -9.74 19.75
C PHE A 573 15.77 -10.24 21.20
N GLN A 574 16.83 -10.98 21.56
CA GLN A 574 17.01 -11.49 22.92
C GLN A 574 17.04 -10.36 23.95
N LEU A 575 17.85 -9.31 23.71
CA LEU A 575 17.97 -8.18 24.62
C LEU A 575 16.65 -7.44 24.78
N HIS A 576 15.96 -7.17 23.67
CA HIS A 576 14.69 -6.47 23.70
C HIS A 576 13.66 -7.23 24.54
N LEU A 577 13.57 -8.55 24.34
CA LEU A 577 12.69 -9.44 25.08
C LEU A 577 13.02 -9.47 26.59
N VAL A 578 14.29 -9.60 26.94
CA VAL A 578 14.77 -9.55 28.34
C VAL A 578 14.42 -8.21 28.99
N GLY A 579 14.54 -7.10 28.27
CA GLY A 579 14.18 -5.77 28.75
C GLY A 579 12.70 -5.65 29.14
N ILE A 580 11.80 -6.19 28.31
CA ILE A 580 10.36 -6.23 28.57
C ILE A 580 10.08 -7.08 29.81
N LEU A 581 10.59 -8.32 29.83
CA LEU A 581 10.33 -9.29 30.90
C LEU A 581 10.90 -8.87 32.25
N LEU A 582 12.08 -8.23 32.29
CA LEU A 582 12.64 -7.65 33.51
C LEU A 582 11.74 -6.54 34.07
N SER A 583 11.17 -5.70 33.20
CA SER A 583 10.28 -4.61 33.57
C SER A 583 8.95 -5.14 34.11
N LEU A 584 8.34 -6.10 33.40
CA LEU A 584 7.09 -6.77 33.81
C LEU A 584 7.25 -7.53 35.12
N LYS A 585 8.37 -8.25 35.30
CA LYS A 585 8.67 -8.96 36.56
C LYS A 585 8.62 -8.01 37.77
N HIS A 586 9.26 -6.85 37.69
CA HIS A 586 9.26 -5.87 38.79
C HIS A 586 7.90 -5.18 38.92
N TYR A 587 7.21 -4.92 37.80
CA TYR A 587 5.87 -4.34 37.79
C TYR A 587 4.85 -5.22 38.51
N LEU A 588 4.69 -6.46 38.05
CA LEU A 588 3.70 -7.41 38.56
C LEU A 588 4.02 -7.85 40.00
N SER A 589 5.31 -7.92 40.37
CA SER A 589 5.73 -8.23 41.75
C SER A 589 5.64 -7.03 42.70
N ASN A 590 5.28 -5.83 42.22
CA ASN A 590 5.34 -4.57 42.98
C ASN A 590 6.73 -4.29 43.62
N ASP A 591 7.83 -4.71 42.98
CA ASP A 591 9.20 -4.43 43.44
C ASP A 591 9.71 -3.10 42.86
N TYR A 592 9.03 -2.00 43.20
CA TYR A 592 9.41 -0.64 42.85
C TYR A 592 8.75 0.38 43.80
N ASP A 593 9.31 1.60 43.90
CA ASP A 593 8.69 2.70 44.64
C ASP A 593 8.12 3.71 43.65
N ILE A 594 6.80 3.92 43.67
CA ILE A 594 6.08 4.88 42.84
C ILE A 594 6.60 6.33 42.97
N ALA A 595 7.28 6.66 44.07
CA ALA A 595 7.87 7.97 44.29
C ALA A 595 9.20 8.16 43.55
N ASP A 596 9.84 7.09 43.08
CA ASP A 596 11.11 7.15 42.36
C ASP A 596 10.96 7.83 40.99
N ASP A 597 12.10 8.27 40.47
CA ASP A 597 12.27 8.88 39.17
C ASP A 597 12.99 7.87 38.25
N PRO A 598 12.35 7.38 37.17
CA PRO A 598 12.96 6.39 36.29
C PRO A 598 14.28 6.89 35.70
N ASP A 599 14.39 8.17 35.38
CA ASP A 599 15.63 8.74 34.82
C ASP A 599 16.79 8.67 35.82
N ARG A 600 16.52 8.87 37.12
CA ARG A 600 17.57 8.75 38.15
C ARG A 600 18.05 7.32 38.33
N LEU A 601 17.13 6.36 38.25
CA LEU A 601 17.47 4.94 38.29
C LEU A 601 18.31 4.56 37.07
N LEU A 602 17.97 5.07 35.88
CA LEU A 602 18.73 4.83 34.65
C LEU A 602 20.10 5.52 34.66
N VAL A 603 20.23 6.73 35.24
CA VAL A 603 21.54 7.35 35.51
C VAL A 603 22.40 6.44 36.37
N ALA A 604 21.86 5.89 37.46
CA ALA A 604 22.61 5.00 38.35
C ALA A 604 22.95 3.67 37.67
N ALA A 605 22.02 3.11 36.89
CA ALA A 605 22.20 1.88 36.12
C ALA A 605 23.33 2.01 35.10
N ARG A 606 23.40 3.12 34.37
CA ARG A 606 24.41 3.36 33.33
C ARG A 606 25.86 3.32 33.85
N GLU A 607 26.10 3.61 35.12
CA GLU A 607 27.45 3.61 35.71
C GLU A 607 27.92 2.21 36.16
N LEU A 608 27.07 1.19 36.05
CA LEU A 608 27.36 -0.17 36.49
C LEU A 608 27.89 -1.04 35.33
N SER A 609 28.69 -2.05 35.67
CA SER A 609 29.18 -3.04 34.70
C SER A 609 28.04 -3.97 34.25
N PRO A 610 28.05 -4.50 33.01
CA PRO A 610 27.08 -5.50 32.55
C PRO A 610 26.92 -6.73 33.45
N GLU A 611 27.98 -7.13 34.18
CA GLU A 611 27.92 -8.27 35.10
C GLU A 611 27.35 -7.93 36.50
N ASP A 612 27.09 -6.66 36.79
CA ASP A 612 26.58 -6.23 38.10
C ASP A 612 25.09 -6.55 38.22
N GLU A 613 24.70 -7.43 39.16
CA GLU A 613 23.29 -7.77 39.41
C GLU A 613 22.42 -6.54 39.73
N GLN A 614 23.02 -5.48 40.29
CA GLN A 614 22.32 -4.24 40.61
C GLN A 614 21.86 -3.50 39.34
N LEU A 615 22.52 -3.71 38.19
CA LEU A 615 22.11 -3.16 36.90
C LEU A 615 20.69 -3.62 36.52
N ARG A 616 20.46 -4.93 36.55
CA ARG A 616 19.15 -5.55 36.24
C ARG A 616 18.05 -5.04 37.17
N ARG A 617 18.39 -4.87 38.46
CA ARG A 617 17.43 -4.41 39.48
C ARG A 617 17.07 -2.93 39.30
N LEU A 618 18.03 -2.06 39.01
CA LEU A 618 17.78 -0.65 38.74
C LEU A 618 16.97 -0.46 37.45
N PHE A 619 17.34 -1.19 36.38
CA PHE A 619 16.60 -1.17 35.13
C PHE A 619 15.17 -1.68 35.31
N GLY A 620 14.97 -2.84 35.94
CA GLY A 620 13.63 -3.41 36.15
C GLY A 620 12.70 -2.48 36.95
N ARG A 621 13.21 -1.81 37.98
CA ARG A 621 12.48 -0.76 38.72
C ARG A 621 12.13 0.44 37.85
N ALA A 622 13.06 0.91 37.04
CA ALA A 622 12.80 1.99 36.09
C ALA A 622 11.74 1.59 35.06
N GLY A 623 11.85 0.37 34.52
CA GLY A 623 10.90 -0.21 33.59
C GLY A 623 9.49 -0.36 34.16
N ALA A 624 9.37 -0.82 35.41
CA ALA A 624 8.10 -0.87 36.12
C ALA A 624 7.44 0.51 36.24
N LEU A 625 8.22 1.55 36.58
CA LEU A 625 7.71 2.94 36.62
C LEU A 625 7.26 3.43 35.23
N ILE A 626 8.00 3.08 34.19
CA ILE A 626 7.69 3.42 32.80
C ILE A 626 6.38 2.75 32.35
N LEU A 627 6.18 1.47 32.66
CA LEU A 627 4.93 0.74 32.43
C LEU A 627 3.77 1.31 33.27
N HIS A 628 4.07 1.84 34.45
CA HIS A 628 3.12 2.60 35.27
C HIS A 628 2.80 4.01 34.69
N GLY A 629 3.28 4.34 33.49
CA GLY A 629 3.01 5.61 32.82
C GLY A 629 3.84 6.79 33.32
N ARG A 630 4.94 6.55 34.06
CA ARG A 630 5.87 7.63 34.41
C ARG A 630 6.65 8.06 33.17
N THR A 631 6.72 9.37 32.95
CA THR A 631 7.55 9.96 31.90
C THR A 631 9.02 9.73 32.20
N PHE A 632 9.80 9.45 31.16
CA PHE A 632 11.24 9.26 31.21
C PHE A 632 11.86 9.89 29.95
N TRP A 633 13.18 10.04 29.94
CA TRP A 633 13.88 10.68 28.84
C TRP A 633 14.02 9.73 27.63
N PRO A 634 13.42 10.05 26.46
CA PRO A 634 13.29 9.09 25.36
C PRO A 634 14.62 8.71 24.68
N ARG A 635 15.72 9.42 24.94
CA ARG A 635 17.04 9.13 24.34
C ARG A 635 17.90 8.15 25.11
N TRP A 636 17.42 7.60 26.23
CA TRP A 636 18.19 6.62 27.00
C TRP A 636 18.80 5.46 26.17
N PRO A 637 18.11 4.87 25.17
CA PRO A 637 18.71 3.84 24.32
C PRO A 637 20.00 4.28 23.60
N ALA A 638 20.07 5.53 23.14
CA ALA A 638 21.24 6.07 22.44
C ALA A 638 22.36 6.53 23.41
N GLU A 639 22.03 6.66 24.70
CA GLU A 639 22.87 7.31 25.72
C GLU A 639 23.33 6.32 26.81
N THR A 640 23.14 5.03 26.54
CA THR A 640 23.55 3.89 27.36
C THR A 640 24.28 2.87 26.49
N ASP A 641 25.10 2.04 27.13
CA ASP A 641 25.84 0.98 26.46
C ASP A 641 25.09 -0.35 26.60
N HIS A 642 25.48 -1.34 25.81
CA HIS A 642 24.94 -2.69 25.90
C HIS A 642 25.24 -3.31 27.28
N PRO A 643 24.30 -4.03 27.92
CA PRO A 643 22.99 -4.49 27.41
C PRO A 643 21.83 -3.51 27.66
N LEU A 644 22.06 -2.46 28.47
CA LEU A 644 21.03 -1.53 28.92
C LEU A 644 20.32 -0.82 27.74
N SER A 645 21.07 -0.48 26.70
CA SER A 645 20.52 0.13 25.48
C SER A 645 19.50 -0.76 24.77
N GLY A 646 19.80 -2.04 24.59
CA GLY A 646 18.88 -3.02 23.99
C GLY A 646 17.65 -3.26 24.86
N TRP A 647 17.83 -3.40 26.17
CA TRP A 647 16.70 -3.56 27.10
C TRP A 647 15.73 -2.38 27.05
N LEU A 648 16.26 -1.15 26.94
CA LEU A 648 15.45 0.05 26.80
C LEU A 648 14.71 0.12 25.47
N LYS A 649 15.33 -0.28 24.35
CA LYS A 649 14.65 -0.33 23.03
C LYS A 649 13.42 -1.24 23.09
N GLY A 650 13.59 -2.49 23.54
CA GLY A 650 12.48 -3.44 23.66
C GLY A 650 11.36 -2.94 24.57
N LEU A 651 11.71 -2.40 25.75
CA LEU A 651 10.72 -1.79 26.66
C LEU A 651 9.97 -0.62 25.99
N MET A 652 10.66 0.22 25.24
CA MET A 652 10.07 1.38 24.58
C MET A 652 9.11 1.00 23.47
N GLU A 653 9.45 -0.02 22.68
CA GLU A 653 8.58 -0.59 21.65
C GLU A 653 7.35 -1.23 22.25
N PHE A 654 7.53 -2.11 23.25
CA PHE A 654 6.42 -2.74 23.97
C PHE A 654 5.46 -1.73 24.61
N ARG A 655 6.02 -0.73 25.30
CA ARG A 655 5.23 0.37 25.87
C ARG A 655 4.45 1.12 24.79
N ARG A 656 5.05 1.39 23.63
CA ARG A 656 4.38 2.10 22.53
C ARG A 656 3.18 1.32 22.02
N SER A 657 3.30 0.00 21.86
CA SER A 657 2.18 -0.87 21.48
C SER A 657 1.05 -0.78 22.50
N LEU A 658 1.37 -0.88 23.80
CA LEU A 658 0.38 -0.74 24.87
C LEU A 658 -0.24 0.67 24.95
N GLU A 659 0.51 1.73 24.65
CA GLU A 659 -0.02 3.10 24.62
C GLU A 659 -1.08 3.29 23.53
N ARG A 660 -0.91 2.66 22.36
CA ARG A 660 -1.87 2.76 21.24
C ARG A 660 -3.24 2.18 21.60
N VAL A 661 -3.26 1.10 22.38
CA VAL A 661 -4.48 0.46 22.88
C VAL A 661 -4.97 1.02 24.23
N GLY A 662 -4.38 2.12 24.71
CA GLY A 662 -4.79 2.78 25.96
C GLY A 662 -4.42 2.01 27.25
N GLN A 663 -3.51 1.03 27.16
CA GLN A 663 -3.09 0.16 28.26
C GLN A 663 -1.89 0.72 29.06
N ILE A 664 -1.57 2.01 28.95
CA ILE A 664 -0.59 2.68 29.81
C ILE A 664 -1.28 3.82 30.59
N PRO A 665 -1.22 3.85 31.93
CA PRO A 665 -0.54 2.93 32.83
C PRO A 665 -1.04 1.48 32.75
N LEU A 666 -0.10 0.51 32.76
CA LEU A 666 -0.40 -0.92 32.66
C LEU A 666 -1.32 -1.36 33.79
N ARG A 667 -2.45 -1.97 33.48
CA ARG A 667 -3.39 -2.47 34.48
C ARG A 667 -3.78 -3.91 34.16
N PRO A 668 -3.27 -4.89 34.91
CA PRO A 668 -3.78 -6.25 34.81
C PRO A 668 -5.29 -6.26 35.07
N SER A 669 -6.04 -6.85 34.15
CA SER A 669 -7.49 -6.91 34.13
C SER A 669 -7.91 -8.33 33.74
N PRO A 670 -8.11 -9.24 34.71
CA PRO A 670 -8.56 -10.60 34.42
C PRO A 670 -9.97 -10.70 33.82
N GLU A 671 -10.72 -9.60 33.82
CA GLU A 671 -12.03 -9.47 33.16
C GLU A 671 -11.91 -9.12 31.66
N MET A 672 -10.69 -8.86 31.17
CA MET A 672 -10.43 -8.56 29.76
C MET A 672 -10.25 -9.85 28.98
N GLU A 673 -11.02 -10.01 27.90
CA GLU A 673 -10.91 -11.19 27.04
C GLU A 673 -9.57 -11.20 26.29
N PRO A 674 -8.80 -12.30 26.33
CA PRO A 674 -7.51 -12.40 25.64
C PRO A 674 -7.59 -12.13 24.13
N ALA A 675 -8.63 -12.64 23.47
CA ALA A 675 -8.84 -12.46 22.03
C ALA A 675 -9.12 -10.99 21.68
N GLU A 676 -9.95 -10.31 22.47
CA GLU A 676 -10.27 -8.88 22.28
C GLU A 676 -9.00 -8.02 22.41
N LEU A 677 -8.19 -8.26 23.44
CA LEU A 677 -6.94 -7.53 23.63
C LEU A 677 -5.92 -7.83 22.52
N SER A 678 -5.83 -9.09 22.06
CA SER A 678 -4.96 -9.47 20.95
C SER A 678 -5.36 -8.74 19.65
N ALA A 679 -6.65 -8.73 19.31
CA ALA A 679 -7.17 -8.01 18.15
C ALA A 679 -6.87 -6.51 18.23
N MET A 680 -7.13 -5.88 19.39
CA MET A 680 -6.77 -4.46 19.59
C MET A 680 -5.28 -4.18 19.38
N LEU A 681 -4.41 -5.08 19.86
CA LEU A 681 -2.96 -4.95 19.69
C LEU A 681 -2.53 -5.14 18.22
N MET A 682 -3.17 -6.06 17.48
CA MET A 682 -2.92 -6.27 16.06
C MET A 682 -3.42 -5.10 15.20
N ASP A 683 -4.63 -4.61 15.45
CA ASP A 683 -5.19 -3.41 14.79
C ASP A 683 -4.29 -2.19 15.02
N ALA A 684 -3.73 -2.06 16.22
CA ALA A 684 -2.80 -0.98 16.55
C ALA A 684 -1.44 -1.08 15.83
N LEU A 685 -1.13 -2.20 15.19
CA LEU A 685 0.07 -2.37 14.35
C LEU A 685 -0.15 -1.89 12.92
N ALA A 686 -1.40 -1.90 12.42
CA ALA A 686 -1.72 -1.34 11.11
C ALA A 686 -1.27 0.13 11.06
N GLU A 687 -0.46 0.48 10.06
CA GLU A 687 -0.06 1.88 9.90
C GLU A 687 -1.28 2.70 9.52
N GLU A 688 -1.70 3.63 10.39
CA GLU A 688 -2.70 4.63 10.00
C GLU A 688 -2.17 5.42 8.82
N GLU A 689 -2.73 5.17 7.63
CA GLU A 689 -2.42 5.95 6.46
C GLU A 689 -2.72 7.43 6.71
N PRO A 690 -1.84 8.35 6.28
CA PRO A 690 -2.13 9.77 6.39
C PRO A 690 -3.44 10.09 5.65
N PRO A 691 -4.32 10.92 6.22
CA PRO A 691 -5.51 11.39 5.51
C PRO A 691 -5.09 11.98 4.15
N PRO A 692 -5.90 11.87 3.08
CA PRO A 692 -5.49 12.29 1.73
C PRO A 692 -4.97 13.74 1.65
N CYS A 693 -5.56 14.65 2.45
CA CYS A 693 -5.11 16.05 2.52
C CYS A 693 -3.74 16.26 3.19
N VAL A 694 -3.28 15.30 4.00
CA VAL A 694 -1.95 15.25 4.59
C VAL A 694 -1.00 14.57 3.61
N THR A 695 -1.38 13.47 2.96
CA THR A 695 -0.60 12.76 1.94
C THR A 695 -0.13 13.72 0.85
N GLU A 696 -1.05 14.51 0.28
CA GLU A 696 -0.74 15.53 -0.74
C GLU A 696 0.32 16.55 -0.26
N LEU A 697 0.31 16.90 1.03
CA LEU A 697 1.29 17.82 1.61
C LEU A 697 2.65 17.15 1.84
N LEU A 698 2.67 15.88 2.22
CA LEU A 698 3.92 15.13 2.41
C LEU A 698 4.59 14.86 1.07
N ASP A 699 3.84 14.49 0.03
CA ASP A 699 4.36 14.30 -1.33
C ASP A 699 4.95 15.60 -1.87
N LEU A 700 4.25 16.73 -1.65
CA LEU A 700 4.77 18.04 -2.00
C LEU A 700 6.07 18.37 -1.26
N LEU A 701 6.20 17.96 0.00
CA LEU A 701 7.42 18.18 0.79
C LEU A 701 8.59 17.32 0.29
N ILE A 702 8.33 16.06 -0.09
CA ILE A 702 9.33 15.14 -0.64
C ILE A 702 9.78 15.60 -2.02
N ALA A 703 8.84 16.00 -2.89
CA ALA A 703 9.12 16.45 -4.26
C ALA A 703 9.83 17.82 -4.33
N GLN A 704 9.81 18.62 -3.25
CA GLN A 704 10.37 19.97 -3.26
C GLN A 704 11.91 20.00 -3.38
N GLY A 705 12.60 18.95 -2.93
CA GLY A 705 14.07 18.89 -2.92
C GLY A 705 14.71 20.07 -2.16
N GLN A 706 15.82 20.61 -2.68
CA GLN A 706 16.57 21.72 -2.06
C GLN A 706 15.83 23.08 -2.10
N ASP A 707 14.77 23.20 -2.89
CA ASP A 707 14.06 24.46 -3.08
C ASP A 707 13.23 24.89 -1.85
N PHE A 708 12.99 26.19 -1.71
CA PHE A 708 12.21 26.73 -0.60
C PHE A 708 10.71 26.60 -0.84
N LEU A 709 9.96 26.18 0.19
CA LEU A 709 8.50 26.25 0.16
C LEU A 709 8.02 27.70 0.02
N SER A 710 7.24 27.96 -1.02
CA SER A 710 6.61 29.25 -1.26
C SER A 710 5.69 29.66 -0.08
N PRO A 711 5.46 30.97 0.14
CA PRO A 711 4.55 31.41 1.19
C PRO A 711 3.11 30.86 1.07
N SER A 712 2.66 30.48 -0.13
CA SER A 712 1.39 29.77 -0.34
C SER A 712 1.45 28.34 0.17
N GLN A 713 2.49 27.58 -0.19
CA GLN A 713 2.68 26.20 0.28
C GLN A 713 2.78 26.14 1.80
N ARG A 714 3.61 27.00 2.42
CA ARG A 714 3.73 27.09 3.89
C ARG A 714 2.40 27.38 4.59
N ARG A 715 1.54 28.22 3.98
CA ARG A 715 0.19 28.48 4.50
C ARG A 715 -0.73 27.25 4.43
N ARG A 716 -0.53 26.34 3.48
CA ARG A 716 -1.29 25.07 3.41
C ARG A 716 -0.94 24.17 4.61
N PHE A 717 0.35 23.98 4.90
CA PHE A 717 0.79 23.28 6.12
C PHE A 717 0.26 23.94 7.39
N ALA A 718 0.28 25.28 7.47
CA ALA A 718 -0.24 26.00 8.61
C ALA A 718 -1.75 25.83 8.83
N ARG A 719 -2.54 25.64 7.77
CA ARG A 719 -3.98 25.33 7.87
C ARG A 719 -4.22 23.94 8.44
N GLN A 720 -3.40 22.96 8.07
CA GLN A 720 -3.49 21.56 8.54
C GLN A 720 -2.55 21.26 9.71
N ARG A 721 -2.20 22.27 10.52
CA ARG A 721 -1.18 22.18 11.56
C ARG A 721 -1.35 20.97 12.49
N ALA A 722 -2.55 20.72 13.00
CA ALA A 722 -2.77 19.65 13.96
C ALA A 722 -2.56 18.26 13.35
N LEU A 723 -3.02 18.07 12.11
CA LEU A 723 -2.94 16.81 11.39
C LEU A 723 -1.53 16.52 10.87
N VAL A 724 -0.80 17.53 10.38
CA VAL A 724 0.49 17.32 9.71
C VAL A 724 1.68 17.13 10.67
N ILE A 725 1.62 17.68 11.89
CA ILE A 725 2.78 17.65 12.81
C ILE A 725 3.24 16.22 13.16
N PRO A 726 2.37 15.25 13.50
CA PRO A 726 2.79 13.87 13.75
C PRO A 726 3.60 13.26 12.60
N TYR A 727 3.16 13.46 11.36
CA TYR A 727 3.86 12.95 10.18
C TYR A 727 5.17 13.68 9.88
N LEU A 728 5.23 15.00 10.10
CA LEU A 728 6.51 15.73 10.03
C LEU A 728 7.52 15.23 11.08
N ILE A 729 7.05 14.87 12.29
CA ILE A 729 7.90 14.25 13.30
C ILE A 729 8.40 12.88 12.82
N ARG A 730 7.52 12.06 12.21
CA ARG A 730 7.86 10.76 11.65
C ARG A 730 8.95 10.87 10.57
N ILE A 731 8.81 11.79 9.62
CA ILE A 731 9.83 12.07 8.59
C ILE A 731 11.17 12.44 9.22
N VAL A 732 11.19 13.24 10.29
CA VAL A 732 12.44 13.65 10.94
C VAL A 732 13.09 12.51 11.74
N GLN A 733 12.28 11.63 12.33
CA GLN A 733 12.77 10.47 13.09
C GLN A 733 13.35 9.39 12.18
N ASP A 734 12.81 9.23 10.97
CA ASP A 734 13.29 8.28 10.00
C ASP A 734 14.57 8.79 9.31
N LYS A 735 15.68 8.12 9.61
CA LYS A 735 17.01 8.49 9.11
C LYS A 735 17.16 8.27 7.61
N ARG A 736 16.29 7.49 6.97
CA ARG A 736 16.30 7.34 5.50
C ARG A 736 16.09 8.68 4.79
N TYR A 737 15.25 9.57 5.36
CA TYR A 737 15.03 10.92 4.81
C TYR A 737 16.19 11.90 5.03
N TRP A 738 17.26 11.48 5.70
CA TRP A 738 18.45 12.31 5.93
C TRP A 738 19.54 12.05 4.88
N LEU A 739 19.47 10.91 4.20
CA LEU A 739 20.48 10.49 3.23
C LEU A 739 20.27 11.19 1.89
N GLU A 740 21.37 11.47 1.18
CA GLU A 740 21.33 12.13 -0.14
C GLU A 740 20.61 11.25 -1.19
N ASP A 741 20.67 9.93 -1.05
CA ASP A 741 19.95 8.95 -1.87
C ASP A 741 18.56 8.58 -1.32
N GLY A 742 18.17 9.18 -0.19
CA GLY A 742 16.86 9.00 0.42
C GLY A 742 15.75 9.86 -0.21
N PRO A 743 14.49 9.69 0.22
CA PRO A 743 13.37 10.46 -0.32
C PRO A 743 13.57 11.97 -0.14
N GLY A 744 13.42 12.71 -1.24
CA GLY A 744 13.65 14.17 -1.25
C GLY A 744 15.12 14.57 -1.07
N GLU A 745 16.07 13.68 -1.36
CA GLU A 745 17.52 13.93 -1.39
C GLU A 745 18.07 14.51 -0.06
N GLY A 746 17.54 14.03 1.08
CA GLY A 746 17.90 14.51 2.42
C GLY A 746 17.16 15.80 2.83
N TRP A 747 16.59 16.54 1.88
CA TRP A 747 15.95 17.84 2.13
C TRP A 747 14.56 17.71 2.74
N ALA A 748 13.85 16.60 2.54
CA ALA A 748 12.57 16.36 3.18
C ALA A 748 12.66 16.49 4.72
N ALA A 749 13.66 15.86 5.35
CA ALA A 749 13.87 16.00 6.79
C ALA A 749 14.22 17.45 7.21
N VAL A 750 15.05 18.15 6.42
CA VAL A 750 15.40 19.56 6.66
C VAL A 750 14.16 20.46 6.59
N LEU A 751 13.33 20.31 5.57
CA LEU A 751 12.09 21.08 5.38
C LEU A 751 11.08 20.76 6.48
N ALA A 752 10.95 19.50 6.88
CA ALA A 752 10.09 19.08 7.98
C ALA A 752 10.52 19.74 9.31
N VAL A 753 11.82 19.72 9.64
CA VAL A 753 12.37 20.43 10.81
C VAL A 753 12.02 21.91 10.80
N ARG A 754 12.24 22.60 9.67
CA ARG A 754 11.95 24.04 9.53
C ARG A 754 10.45 24.33 9.72
N LEU A 755 9.59 23.50 9.13
CA LEU A 755 8.14 23.60 9.29
C LEU A 755 7.72 23.37 10.75
N LEU A 756 8.27 22.38 11.45
CA LEU A 756 7.99 22.16 12.88
C LEU A 756 8.33 23.42 13.71
N GLY A 757 9.43 24.10 13.37
CA GLY A 757 9.81 25.40 13.94
C GLY A 757 8.80 26.52 13.63
N GLU A 758 8.44 26.71 12.37
CA GLU A 758 7.46 27.73 11.93
C GLU A 758 6.08 27.51 12.55
N LEU A 759 5.61 26.26 12.56
CA LEU A 759 4.34 25.82 13.14
C LEU A 759 4.35 25.84 14.67
N LYS A 760 5.45 26.17 15.34
CA LYS A 760 5.57 26.14 16.81
C LYS A 760 5.16 24.79 17.39
N ALA A 761 5.59 23.70 16.77
CA ALA A 761 5.22 22.33 17.15
C ALA A 761 5.91 21.93 18.47
N THR A 762 5.26 22.15 19.60
CA THR A 762 5.84 21.85 20.92
C THR A 762 6.06 20.36 21.16
N GLN A 763 5.23 19.51 20.53
CA GLN A 763 5.36 18.05 20.61
C GLN A 763 6.61 17.50 19.88
N ALA A 764 7.26 18.31 19.03
CA ALA A 764 8.50 17.93 18.36
C ALA A 764 9.77 18.22 19.19
N ALA A 765 9.64 18.64 20.46
CA ALA A 765 10.77 19.10 21.26
C ALA A 765 11.89 18.05 21.38
N ASP A 766 11.55 16.82 21.76
CA ASP A 766 12.52 15.73 21.92
C ASP A 766 13.08 15.25 20.58
N THR A 767 12.26 15.24 19.53
CA THR A 767 12.69 14.93 18.16
C THR A 767 13.71 15.95 17.68
N LEU A 768 13.47 17.25 17.85
CA LEU A 768 14.41 18.29 17.43
C LEU A 768 15.70 18.30 18.25
N VAL A 769 15.63 18.02 19.57
CA VAL A 769 16.83 17.83 20.40
C VAL A 769 17.63 16.60 19.92
N SER A 770 16.93 15.52 19.59
CA SER A 770 17.53 14.32 19.00
C SER A 770 18.17 14.62 17.65
N THR A 771 17.54 15.45 16.83
CA THR A 771 18.09 15.87 15.54
C THR A 771 19.43 16.56 15.71
N VAL A 772 19.57 17.46 16.68
CA VAL A 772 20.84 18.12 17.00
C VAL A 772 21.89 17.11 17.49
N ALA A 773 21.49 16.12 18.30
CA ALA A 773 22.39 15.10 18.81
C ALA A 773 22.89 14.11 17.73
N ASP A 774 22.06 13.87 16.71
CA ASP A 774 22.33 12.90 15.65
C ASP A 774 22.96 13.54 14.39
N SER A 775 23.27 14.84 14.42
CA SER A 775 23.84 15.60 13.29
C SER A 775 25.07 16.40 13.72
N ARG A 776 25.92 16.75 12.77
CA ARG A 776 27.14 17.53 13.00
C ARG A 776 26.93 19.03 12.78
N PRO A 777 27.73 19.91 13.39
CA PRO A 777 27.61 21.38 13.21
C PRO A 777 27.70 21.88 11.76
N GLU A 778 28.33 21.13 10.87
CA GLU A 778 28.41 21.40 9.43
C GLU A 778 27.14 21.03 8.66
N ASP A 779 26.26 20.19 9.21
CA ASP A 779 25.05 19.72 8.54
C ASP A 779 23.95 20.80 8.54
N VAL A 780 23.26 20.96 7.41
CA VAL A 780 22.17 21.94 7.26
C VAL A 780 21.03 21.65 8.26
N ILE A 781 20.74 20.37 8.51
CA ILE A 781 19.69 19.95 9.44
C ILE A 781 20.01 20.31 10.90
N HIS A 782 21.29 20.38 11.27
CA HIS A 782 21.74 20.74 12.62
C HIS A 782 21.32 22.17 12.97
N ASP A 783 21.64 23.13 12.09
CA ASP A 783 21.23 24.53 12.23
C ASP A 783 19.72 24.69 12.14
N ALA A 784 19.06 23.97 11.23
CA ALA A 784 17.61 23.98 11.11
C ALA A 784 16.93 23.57 12.43
N ALA A 785 17.44 22.53 13.10
CA ALA A 785 16.92 22.05 14.37
C ALA A 785 17.16 23.06 15.51
N LEU A 786 18.37 23.62 15.64
CA LEU A 786 18.69 24.66 16.62
C LEU A 786 17.78 25.89 16.45
N PHE A 787 17.60 26.35 15.21
CA PHE A 787 16.76 27.51 14.91
C PHE A 787 15.28 27.24 15.13
N SER A 788 14.82 26.03 14.83
CA SER A 788 13.45 25.60 15.08
C SER A 788 13.16 25.52 16.58
N LEU A 789 14.06 24.94 17.39
CA LEU A 789 13.97 24.95 18.86
C LEU A 789 13.89 26.37 19.42
N MET A 790 14.79 27.28 18.99
CA MET A 790 14.77 28.68 19.39
C MET A 790 13.50 29.41 18.94
N THR A 791 12.97 29.05 17.78
CA THR A 791 11.75 29.63 17.20
C THR A 791 10.51 29.16 17.97
N ILE A 792 10.40 27.88 18.33
CA ILE A 792 9.33 27.37 19.20
C ILE A 792 9.39 28.08 20.57
N GLY A 793 10.59 28.24 21.11
CA GLY A 793 10.85 29.06 22.29
C GLY A 793 10.73 28.29 23.60
N ARG A 794 10.22 28.93 24.66
CA ARG A 794 10.23 28.36 26.03
C ARG A 794 9.57 26.98 26.19
N PRO A 795 8.53 26.58 25.43
CA PRO A 795 7.94 25.24 25.57
C PRO A 795 8.91 24.07 25.36
N VAL A 796 9.99 24.22 24.58
CA VAL A 796 10.98 23.14 24.37
C VAL A 796 12.07 23.09 25.45
N LEU A 797 12.06 24.03 26.41
CA LEU A 797 13.07 24.12 27.47
C LEU A 797 13.21 22.82 28.29
N PRO A 798 12.12 22.08 28.65
CA PRO A 798 12.26 20.82 29.38
C PRO A 798 13.09 19.76 28.63
N ALA A 799 12.85 19.58 27.32
CA ALA A 799 13.59 18.63 26.48
C ALA A 799 15.07 19.00 26.39
N VAL A 800 15.38 20.30 26.17
CA VAL A 800 16.76 20.79 26.17
C VAL A 800 17.42 20.54 27.53
N GLN A 801 16.75 20.89 28.65
CA GLN A 801 17.30 20.64 29.98
C GLN A 801 17.50 19.15 30.28
N ALA A 802 16.63 18.27 29.79
CA ALA A 802 16.80 16.82 29.92
C ALA A 802 18.11 16.35 29.26
N TYR A 803 18.41 16.84 28.05
CA TYR A 803 19.69 16.54 27.40
C TYR A 803 20.89 17.02 28.22
N PHE A 804 20.84 18.23 28.79
CA PHE A 804 21.92 18.71 29.67
C PHE A 804 22.10 17.86 30.94
N ARG A 805 21.00 17.33 31.50
CA ARG A 805 21.04 16.46 32.69
C ARG A 805 21.60 15.08 32.37
N TYR A 806 21.21 14.49 31.25
CA TYR A 806 21.37 13.05 31.03
C TYR A 806 22.30 12.68 29.86
N GLY A 807 22.42 13.50 28.83
CA GLY A 807 23.24 13.21 27.65
C GLY A 807 24.73 13.15 27.95
N ARG A 808 25.46 12.29 27.24
CA ARG A 808 26.92 12.12 27.39
C ARG A 808 27.72 13.02 26.45
N ASP A 809 27.20 13.29 25.26
CA ASP A 809 27.96 14.04 24.26
C ASP A 809 28.08 15.54 24.63
N ILE A 810 29.34 15.97 24.74
CA ILE A 810 29.70 17.33 25.11
C ILE A 810 29.53 18.29 23.94
N GLU A 811 29.76 17.84 22.70
CA GLU A 811 29.61 18.67 21.51
C GLU A 811 28.15 19.07 21.31
N THR A 812 27.23 18.11 21.38
CA THR A 812 25.78 18.38 21.37
C THR A 812 25.36 19.33 22.49
N LYS A 813 25.91 19.19 23.71
CA LYS A 813 25.64 20.13 24.80
C LYS A 813 26.13 21.54 24.50
N THR A 814 27.26 21.70 23.81
CA THR A 814 27.72 23.02 23.37
C THR A 814 26.83 23.62 22.29
N SER A 815 26.34 22.84 21.32
CA SER A 815 25.38 23.31 20.32
C SER A 815 24.05 23.73 20.96
N LEU A 816 23.48 22.89 21.84
CA LEU A 816 22.25 23.20 22.57
C LEU A 816 22.40 24.34 23.59
N ALA A 817 23.63 24.73 23.94
CA ALA A 817 23.88 25.90 24.80
C ALA A 817 23.30 27.17 24.18
N GLU A 818 23.41 27.34 22.86
CA GLU A 818 22.82 28.48 22.14
C GLU A 818 21.31 28.56 22.40
N VAL A 819 20.61 27.43 22.26
CA VAL A 819 19.17 27.32 22.51
C VAL A 819 18.87 27.68 23.96
N LEU A 820 19.58 27.06 24.91
CA LEU A 820 19.40 27.25 26.35
C LEU A 820 19.63 28.71 26.78
N GLY A 821 20.64 29.38 26.22
CA GLY A 821 20.91 30.80 26.48
C GLY A 821 19.75 31.70 26.07
N ARG A 822 19.12 31.41 24.91
CA ARG A 822 18.03 32.22 24.36
C ARG A 822 16.69 31.99 25.07
N ILE A 823 16.33 30.74 25.36
CA ILE A 823 15.01 30.41 25.94
C ILE A 823 15.03 30.26 27.47
N GLY A 824 16.23 30.13 28.08
CA GLY A 824 16.44 29.81 29.48
C GLY A 824 16.60 31.00 30.45
N GLN A 825 16.49 32.25 30.00
CA GLN A 825 16.71 33.46 30.83
C GLN A 825 15.94 33.51 32.17
N ARG A 826 14.82 32.80 32.27
CA ARG A 826 13.97 32.74 33.47
C ARG A 826 14.09 31.44 34.25
N SER A 827 15.06 30.59 33.91
CA SER A 827 15.29 29.30 34.55
C SER A 827 16.51 29.40 35.47
N PRO A 828 16.38 29.07 36.77
CA PRO A 828 17.49 29.16 37.71
C PRO A 828 18.65 28.20 37.37
N ASP A 829 18.32 27.07 36.74
CA ASP A 829 19.28 26.00 36.44
C ASP A 829 20.09 26.25 35.17
N SER A 830 19.62 27.11 34.26
CA SER A 830 20.26 27.34 32.96
C SER A 830 21.71 27.79 33.09
N PHE A 831 22.01 28.69 34.04
CA PHE A 831 23.40 29.07 34.29
C PHE A 831 24.25 27.90 34.80
N THR A 832 23.71 27.07 35.67
CA THR A 832 24.42 25.92 36.24
C THR A 832 24.78 24.92 35.15
N PHE A 833 23.84 24.62 34.24
CA PHE A 833 24.09 23.75 33.09
C PHE A 833 25.14 24.35 32.14
N LEU A 834 25.03 25.62 31.77
CA LEU A 834 26.02 26.27 30.91
C LEU A 834 27.41 26.30 31.56
N ARG A 835 27.49 26.51 32.88
CA ARG A 835 28.76 26.47 33.61
C ARG A 835 29.39 25.08 33.60
N GLN A 836 28.61 24.02 33.83
CA GLN A 836 29.11 22.65 33.78
C GLN A 836 29.68 22.32 32.40
N VAL A 837 28.99 22.71 31.34
CA VAL A 837 29.46 22.50 29.97
C VAL A 837 30.68 23.36 29.65
N TRP A 838 30.72 24.61 30.12
CA TRP A 838 31.89 25.49 29.98
C TRP A 838 33.16 24.88 30.61
N GLU A 839 33.00 24.28 31.79
CA GLU A 839 34.08 23.63 32.53
C GLU A 839 34.54 22.32 31.86
N ALA A 840 33.62 21.58 31.24
CA ALA A 840 33.91 20.26 30.63
C ALA A 840 34.38 20.33 29.16
N ALA A 841 33.76 21.17 28.32
CA ALA A 841 34.08 21.29 26.90
C ALA A 841 35.39 22.03 26.69
N ASP A 842 36.16 21.78 25.64
CA ASP A 842 37.26 22.67 25.21
C ASP A 842 36.88 23.48 23.95
N TRP A 843 37.82 24.27 23.42
CA TRP A 843 37.57 25.07 22.22
C TRP A 843 37.35 24.22 20.97
N SER A 844 37.95 23.03 20.88
CA SER A 844 37.72 22.09 19.76
C SER A 844 36.28 21.55 19.76
N GLN A 845 35.68 21.45 20.95
CA GLN A 845 34.29 21.07 21.17
C GLN A 845 33.35 22.30 21.19
N ASN A 846 33.67 23.34 20.42
CA ASN A 846 32.77 24.48 20.17
C ASN A 846 32.35 25.27 21.44
N ARG A 847 33.23 25.39 22.44
CA ARG A 847 33.03 26.21 23.67
C ARG A 847 32.58 27.66 23.39
N ARG A 848 32.83 28.21 22.19
CA ARG A 848 32.28 29.51 21.72
C ARG A 848 30.76 29.61 21.77
N MET A 849 30.01 28.53 21.53
CA MET A 849 28.54 28.54 21.64
C MET A 849 28.08 28.72 23.09
N VAL A 850 28.85 28.24 24.05
CA VAL A 850 28.58 28.45 25.48
C VAL A 850 28.87 29.90 25.88
N ALA A 851 29.91 30.53 25.31
CA ALA A 851 30.18 31.97 25.50
C ALA A 851 29.00 32.82 25.00
N LEU A 852 28.53 32.54 23.79
CA LEU A 852 27.33 33.14 23.19
C LEU A 852 26.11 32.99 24.11
N ALA A 853 25.88 31.77 24.60
CA ALA A 853 24.78 31.45 25.49
C ALA A 853 24.82 32.25 26.79
N PHE A 854 26.01 32.48 27.39
CA PHE A 854 26.13 33.34 28.57
C PHE A 854 25.70 34.78 28.29
N GLY A 855 26.07 35.33 27.13
CA GLY A 855 25.63 36.67 26.70
C GLY A 855 24.12 36.75 26.51
N ASP A 856 23.53 35.74 25.86
CA ASP A 856 22.08 35.65 25.63
C ASP A 856 21.28 35.38 26.92
N LEU A 857 21.83 34.62 27.86
CA LEU A 857 21.22 34.33 29.17
C LEU A 857 21.18 35.58 30.07
N ARG A 858 22.14 36.51 29.89
CA ARG A 858 22.30 37.75 30.66
C ARG A 858 22.55 37.55 32.16
N ASP A 859 23.11 36.41 32.54
CA ASP A 859 23.50 36.13 33.93
C ASP A 859 24.93 36.61 34.20
N ARG A 860 25.07 37.59 35.10
CA ARG A 860 26.37 38.22 35.40
C ARG A 860 27.36 37.28 36.09
N ARG A 861 26.91 36.11 36.59
CA ARG A 861 27.80 35.07 37.12
C ARG A 861 28.78 34.53 36.07
N ALA A 862 28.52 34.74 34.78
CA ALA A 862 29.40 34.33 33.69
C ALA A 862 30.63 35.25 33.48
N ILE A 863 30.61 36.49 34.00
CA ILE A 863 31.66 37.49 33.75
C ILE A 863 33.07 36.96 34.09
N PRO A 864 33.32 36.33 35.26
CA PRO A 864 34.66 35.83 35.58
C PRO A 864 35.13 34.72 34.63
N LEU A 865 34.21 33.87 34.17
CA LEU A 865 34.52 32.77 33.24
C LEU A 865 34.95 33.31 31.88
N LEU A 866 34.19 34.29 31.34
CA LEU A 866 34.48 34.93 30.06
C LEU A 866 35.76 35.78 30.11
N GLN A 867 36.03 36.48 31.21
CA GLN A 867 37.30 37.22 31.39
C GLN A 867 38.52 36.30 31.48
N ALA A 868 38.37 35.09 32.02
CA ALA A 868 39.41 34.08 32.01
C ALA A 868 39.63 33.55 30.58
N ALA A 869 38.55 33.34 29.81
CA ALA A 869 38.58 32.87 28.42
C ALA A 869 39.45 33.75 27.51
N LEU A 870 39.38 35.08 27.69
CA LEU A 870 40.17 36.04 26.91
C LEU A 870 41.69 35.94 27.11
N LYS A 871 42.14 35.19 28.13
CA LYS A 871 43.56 34.94 28.42
C LYS A 871 43.96 33.50 28.08
N ASP A 872 43.03 32.68 27.59
CA ASP A 872 43.28 31.30 27.25
C ASP A 872 44.07 31.21 25.94
N ARG A 873 45.20 30.52 25.98
CA ARG A 873 46.08 30.34 24.80
C ARG A 873 45.51 29.35 23.79
N ALA A 874 44.51 28.57 24.17
CA ALA A 874 43.86 27.61 23.29
C ALA A 874 42.76 28.25 22.43
N ALA A 875 42.26 29.45 22.79
CA ALA A 875 41.23 30.18 22.06
C ALA A 875 41.79 30.79 20.76
N ASP A 876 41.08 30.62 19.65
CA ASP A 876 41.37 31.30 18.39
C ASP A 876 40.70 32.69 18.30
N ALA A 877 40.92 33.42 17.20
CA ALA A 877 40.38 34.77 17.03
C ALA A 877 38.84 34.78 17.06
N LEU A 878 38.20 33.75 16.50
CA LEU A 878 36.74 33.63 16.47
C LEU A 878 36.21 33.34 17.88
N ASP A 879 36.85 32.44 18.62
CA ASP A 879 36.52 32.14 20.01
C ASP A 879 36.56 33.40 20.91
N LEU A 880 37.60 34.22 20.74
CA LEU A 880 37.75 35.49 21.45
C LEU A 880 36.64 36.48 21.11
N SER A 881 36.22 36.57 19.83
CA SER A 881 35.11 37.43 19.40
C SER A 881 33.80 37.08 20.12
N TYR A 882 33.52 35.79 20.33
CA TYR A 882 32.32 35.34 21.03
C TYR A 882 32.35 35.69 22.53
N ALA A 883 33.50 35.48 23.18
CA ALA A 883 33.68 35.88 24.58
C ALA A 883 33.61 37.41 24.76
N HIS A 884 34.18 38.17 23.83
CA HIS A 884 34.14 39.63 23.81
C HIS A 884 32.71 40.15 23.67
N TRP A 885 31.96 39.63 22.69
CA TRP A 885 30.55 39.96 22.50
C TRP A 885 29.72 39.69 23.78
N ALA A 886 29.92 38.52 24.40
CA ALA A 886 29.18 38.13 25.60
C ALA A 886 29.48 39.07 26.79
N LEU A 887 30.74 39.49 26.98
CA LEU A 887 31.12 40.47 28.01
C LEU A 887 30.48 41.84 27.76
N GLY A 888 30.51 42.33 26.52
CA GLY A 888 29.85 43.56 26.12
C GLY A 888 28.35 43.51 26.41
N ARG A 889 27.71 42.38 26.11
CA ARG A 889 26.29 42.15 26.41
C ARG A 889 25.96 42.15 27.90
N LEU A 890 26.89 41.71 28.75
CA LEU A 890 26.76 41.71 30.22
C LEU A 890 27.17 43.05 30.87
N GLY A 891 27.61 44.02 30.06
CA GLY A 891 28.08 45.33 30.51
C GLY A 891 29.39 45.24 31.29
N ALA A 892 30.25 44.29 30.96
CA ALA A 892 31.59 44.13 31.53
C ALA A 892 32.64 44.66 30.55
N PRO A 893 33.75 45.25 31.03
CA PRO A 893 34.81 45.72 30.16
C PRO A 893 35.50 44.53 29.49
N ALA A 894 35.65 44.61 28.17
CA ALA A 894 36.41 43.66 27.37
C ALA A 894 37.60 44.39 26.70
N PRO A 895 38.82 43.82 26.72
CA PRO A 895 39.96 44.35 26.00
C PRO A 895 39.75 44.26 24.48
N PRO A 896 40.31 45.19 23.69
CA PRO A 896 40.16 45.18 22.24
C PRO A 896 40.69 43.88 21.63
N LEU A 897 39.94 43.33 20.68
CA LEU A 897 40.28 42.09 19.97
C LEU A 897 41.59 42.25 19.18
N PRO A 898 42.44 41.20 19.11
CA PRO A 898 43.58 41.20 18.20
C PRO A 898 43.09 41.23 16.74
N VAL A 899 43.72 42.07 15.90
CA VAL A 899 43.31 42.36 14.51
C VAL A 899 43.67 41.22 13.53
N GLU A 900 44.43 40.22 13.96
CA GLU A 900 44.88 39.13 13.06
C GLU A 900 43.84 38.02 12.94
N GLU A 901 43.20 37.94 11.76
CA GLU A 901 42.45 36.78 11.30
C GLU A 901 43.39 35.57 11.17
N SER A 902 43.42 34.71 12.19
CA SER A 902 44.05 33.40 12.07
C SER A 902 43.30 32.60 11.01
N SER A 903 43.99 32.25 9.92
CA SER A 903 43.43 31.46 8.81
C SER A 903 43.15 29.99 9.14
N ARG A 904 43.44 29.53 10.37
CA ARG A 904 43.14 28.18 10.84
C ARG A 904 42.29 28.23 12.10
N LEU A 905 40.98 28.02 11.94
CA LEU A 905 40.06 27.76 13.04
C LEU A 905 40.28 26.35 13.58
N ARG A 906 40.14 26.16 14.90
CA ARG A 906 40.27 24.83 15.53
C ARG A 906 39.03 23.97 15.38
N THR A 907 37.87 24.61 15.38
CA THR A 907 36.56 24.00 15.12
C THR A 907 35.94 24.70 13.92
N PRO A 908 35.35 23.95 12.97
CA PRO A 908 34.61 24.53 11.86
C PRO A 908 33.66 25.65 12.30
N ALA A 909 33.53 26.66 11.47
CA ALA A 909 32.46 27.63 11.67
C ALA A 909 31.12 26.92 11.44
N PRO A 910 30.09 27.22 12.24
CA PRO A 910 28.77 26.64 11.97
C PRO A 910 28.25 27.14 10.63
N TYR A 911 27.38 26.37 9.98
CA TYR A 911 26.90 26.68 8.62
C TYR A 911 26.39 28.12 8.48
N ASN A 912 25.58 28.59 9.43
CA ASN A 912 25.16 30.00 9.51
C ASN A 912 26.03 30.83 10.48
N PRO A 913 26.49 32.04 10.13
CA PRO A 913 27.28 32.87 11.03
C PRO A 913 26.47 33.44 12.22
N ARG A 914 26.87 33.17 13.47
CA ARG A 914 26.14 33.71 14.65
C ARG A 914 26.48 35.17 14.97
N LEU A 915 27.67 35.63 14.58
CA LEU A 915 28.15 37.00 14.75
C LEU A 915 28.56 37.58 13.38
N ILE A 916 28.26 38.85 13.16
CA ILE A 916 28.82 39.70 12.10
C ILE A 916 29.61 40.84 12.73
N TYR A 917 30.35 41.60 11.94
CA TYR A 917 31.13 42.74 12.43
C TYR A 917 30.59 44.03 11.83
N ASP A 918 30.50 45.09 12.63
CA ASP A 918 30.14 46.42 12.14
C ASP A 918 31.35 47.15 11.53
N GLU A 919 31.12 48.38 11.04
CA GLU A 919 32.15 49.24 10.44
C GLU A 919 33.34 49.54 11.39
N PHE A 920 33.17 49.34 12.69
CA PHE A 920 34.21 49.53 13.72
C PHE A 920 34.88 48.21 14.14
N GLY A 921 34.50 47.09 13.52
CA GLY A 921 35.00 45.76 13.86
C GLY A 921 34.40 45.18 15.15
N GLU A 922 33.31 45.76 15.67
CA GLU A 922 32.64 45.22 16.86
C GLU A 922 31.69 44.08 16.47
N PRO A 923 31.72 42.95 17.20
CA PRO A 923 30.83 41.83 16.91
C PRO A 923 29.36 42.16 17.24
N LEU A 924 28.45 41.84 16.32
CA LEU A 924 27.01 41.96 16.44
C LEU A 924 26.34 40.59 16.32
N ARG A 925 25.34 40.32 17.18
CA ARG A 925 24.61 39.05 17.22
C ARG A 925 23.51 38.98 16.17
N LEU A 926 23.65 38.06 15.23
CA LEU A 926 22.58 37.70 14.29
C LEU A 926 21.54 36.81 14.97
N LYS A 927 20.29 36.96 14.56
CA LYS A 927 19.18 36.09 14.94
C LYS A 927 18.65 35.44 13.69
N TYR A 928 18.20 34.20 13.81
CA TYR A 928 17.58 33.45 12.71
C TYR A 928 16.13 33.11 13.03
N ASN A 929 15.32 32.97 11.98
CA ASN A 929 14.02 32.29 12.04
C ASN A 929 14.22 30.77 11.78
N ALA A 930 13.13 30.00 11.81
CA ALA A 930 13.19 28.55 11.59
C ALA A 930 13.74 28.17 10.21
N TRP A 931 13.68 29.05 9.21
CA TRP A 931 14.18 28.82 7.85
C TRP A 931 15.67 29.13 7.68
N GLY A 932 16.34 29.60 8.72
CA GLY A 932 17.73 30.05 8.63
C GLY A 932 17.89 31.42 7.97
N GLU A 933 16.81 32.20 7.85
CA GLU A 933 16.90 33.58 7.35
C GLU A 933 17.35 34.51 8.51
N PRO A 934 18.41 35.33 8.33
CA PRO A 934 18.86 36.25 9.35
C PRO A 934 17.88 37.40 9.50
N LEU A 935 17.62 37.79 10.75
CA LEU A 935 16.68 38.81 11.14
C LEU A 935 17.40 40.07 11.60
N CYS A 936 16.94 41.22 11.12
CA CYS A 936 17.42 42.52 11.55
C CYS A 936 17.29 42.67 13.08
N PRO A 937 18.38 43.00 13.80
CA PRO A 937 18.35 43.16 15.25
C PRO A 937 17.36 44.23 15.74
N ASP A 938 17.09 45.25 14.93
CA ASP A 938 16.26 46.40 15.28
C ASP A 938 14.77 46.19 14.97
N CYS A 939 14.43 45.71 13.77
CA CYS A 939 13.03 45.59 13.32
C CYS A 939 12.51 44.14 13.21
N GLY A 940 13.39 43.15 13.26
CA GLY A 940 13.04 41.72 13.20
C GLY A 940 12.61 41.21 11.82
N GLN A 941 12.76 41.99 10.75
CA GLN A 941 12.51 41.54 9.37
C GLN A 941 13.69 40.75 8.81
N PRO A 942 13.47 39.80 7.87
CA PRO A 942 14.55 39.10 7.17
C PRO A 942 15.49 40.06 6.43
N LEU A 943 16.78 39.78 6.50
CA LEU A 943 17.84 40.45 5.75
C LEU A 943 18.20 39.62 4.51
N VAL A 944 18.71 40.28 3.47
CA VAL A 944 19.25 39.65 2.26
C VAL A 944 20.69 40.10 2.06
N GLN A 945 21.53 39.26 1.45
CA GLN A 945 22.87 39.69 1.04
C GLN A 945 22.79 40.51 -0.25
N ASP A 946 23.52 41.62 -0.29
CA ASP A 946 23.74 42.35 -1.53
C ASP A 946 24.86 41.73 -2.38
N GLU A 947 25.16 42.33 -3.54
CA GLU A 947 26.21 41.87 -4.46
C GLU A 947 27.62 41.87 -3.83
N SER A 948 27.82 42.56 -2.70
CA SER A 948 29.07 42.59 -1.95
C SER A 948 29.13 41.59 -0.79
N GLY A 949 28.04 40.86 -0.55
CA GLY A 949 27.90 39.90 0.55
C GLY A 949 27.50 40.54 1.89
N GLU A 950 27.19 41.83 1.91
CA GLU A 950 26.72 42.53 3.12
C GLU A 950 25.23 42.29 3.35
N TRP A 951 24.84 42.13 4.62
CA TRP A 951 23.45 41.91 5.02
C TRP A 951 22.66 43.21 5.04
N VAL A 952 21.76 43.39 4.07
CA VAL A 952 20.93 44.58 3.90
C VAL A 952 19.43 44.27 3.98
N HIS A 953 18.61 45.30 4.14
CA HIS A 953 17.16 45.15 3.99
C HIS A 953 16.80 44.89 2.52
N PRO A 954 15.88 43.95 2.22
CA PRO A 954 15.39 43.79 0.86
C PRO A 954 14.76 45.10 0.36
N PRO A 955 14.96 45.47 -0.91
CA PRO A 955 14.45 46.74 -1.45
C PRO A 955 12.94 46.83 -1.23
N GLU A 956 12.46 47.96 -0.67
CA GLU A 956 11.03 48.16 -0.43
C GLU A 956 10.24 47.96 -1.72
N PRO A 957 9.19 47.11 -1.76
CA PRO A 957 8.29 47.06 -2.89
C PRO A 957 7.63 48.44 -3.05
N PRO A 958 7.44 48.96 -4.28
CA PRO A 958 6.89 50.28 -4.49
C PRO A 958 5.54 50.39 -3.78
N ALA A 959 5.43 51.37 -2.88
CA ALA A 959 4.28 51.57 -2.02
C ALA A 959 2.97 51.44 -2.81
N ARG A 960 2.19 50.39 -2.54
CA ARG A 960 0.80 50.30 -3.01
C ARG A 960 0.08 51.53 -2.47
N ARG A 961 -0.35 52.40 -3.39
CA ARG A 961 -1.19 53.58 -3.10
C ARG A 961 -2.31 53.16 -2.15
N ALA A 962 -2.29 53.71 -0.95
CA ALA A 962 -3.36 53.56 0.02
C ALA A 962 -4.67 54.09 -0.62
N THR A 963 -5.58 53.19 -0.94
CA THR A 963 -6.98 53.54 -1.18
C THR A 963 -7.58 53.95 0.16
N ALA A 964 -7.97 55.22 0.21
CA ALA A 964 -8.70 55.79 1.32
C ALA A 964 -10.04 55.08 1.49
N THR A 965 -10.17 54.28 2.54
CA THR A 965 -11.47 54.04 3.18
C THR A 965 -11.30 54.33 4.66
N GLY A 966 -11.94 55.43 5.08
CA GLY A 966 -11.86 55.90 6.44
C GLY A 966 -12.70 55.04 7.37
N GLN A 967 -12.25 54.88 8.62
CA GLN A 967 -13.13 55.07 9.78
C GLN A 967 -12.32 55.35 11.06
N ARG A 968 -12.50 56.58 11.53
CA ARG A 968 -12.61 57.04 12.93
C ARG A 968 -11.43 56.82 13.89
N ARG A 969 -10.60 57.86 13.94
CA ARG A 969 -9.83 58.30 15.13
C ARG A 969 -10.75 58.56 16.34
N HIS A 970 -10.56 57.82 17.43
CA HIS A 970 -10.86 58.33 18.77
C HIS A 970 -9.64 59.06 19.34
N LYS A 971 -9.72 60.39 19.35
CA LYS A 971 -8.82 61.27 20.10
C LYS A 971 -9.09 61.13 21.61
N ARG A 972 -8.07 60.84 22.41
CA ARG A 972 -7.94 61.45 23.75
C ARG A 972 -6.57 62.10 23.88
N LYS A 973 -6.59 63.42 24.02
CA LYS A 973 -5.44 64.32 24.08
C LYS A 973 -5.13 64.68 25.54
N ARG A 974 -3.83 64.76 25.82
CA ARG A 974 -3.10 65.66 26.76
C ARG A 974 -3.09 65.26 28.24
N LYS A 975 -1.93 65.27 28.92
CA LYS A 975 -1.09 66.46 29.23
C LYS A 975 0.41 66.07 29.33
N ARG A 976 1.31 66.56 28.48
CA ARG A 976 2.15 67.80 28.59
C ARG A 976 2.91 68.00 29.93
N ARG A 977 4.24 67.81 29.80
CA ARG A 977 5.39 68.58 30.33
C ARG A 977 5.59 68.65 31.86
N ARG A 978 6.63 68.00 32.35
CA ARG A 978 7.97 68.60 32.51
C ARG A 978 9.03 67.53 32.37
#